data_AF-A0A2R9A2C4-F1
#
_entry.id   AF-A0A2R9A2C4-F1
#
_cell.length_a   1.000
_cell.length_b   1.000
_cell.length_c   1.000
_cell.angle_alpha   90.00
_cell.angle_beta   90.00
_cell.angle_gamma   90.00
#
_symmetry.space_group_name_H-M   'P 1'
#
loop_
_entity.id
_entity.type
_entity.pdbx_description
1 polymer ?
#
loop_
_entity_poly.entity_id
_entity_poly.type
_entity_poly.pdbx_seq_one_letter_code
_entity_poly.pdbx_strand_id
1 'polypeptide(L)'
;MTTPALLPLSGRRIPPLNLGPPSFPHHRATLRLSEKFILLLILSAFITLCFGAFFFLPDSSKHKRFDLGLEDVLIPHVDAGKGAKNPGVFLIHGPDEHRHREEEERLRNKIRADHEKALEEAKEKLRKSREEIRAEIQTEKNKVVQEMKIKENKPLPPVPIPKLVGVSGGDPEDNDIREKREKIKEMMKHAWDNYRTYGWGHNELRPIARKGHSPNIFGSSQMGATIVDALDTLYIMGLHDEFLDGQRWIEDNLDFSVNSEVSVFEVNIRFIGGLLAAYYLSGEEVFKMKAVQLAEKLLPAFNTPTGIPWAMVNLKSGVGRNWGWASAGSSILAEFGTLHMEFIHLSYLTGDLTYYKKVMHIRKLLQKMDRPNGLYPNYLNPRTGRWGQYHTSVGGLGDSFYEYLLKAWLMSDKTDHEARKMYDDAIEAIEKHLIKKSRGGLTFIGEWKNGHLEKKMGHLACFAGGMFALGADGSRADKAGHYLELGAEIARTCHESYDRTALKLGPESFKFDGAVEAVAVRQAEKYYILRPEVIETYWYLWRFTHDPRYRQWGWEAALAIEKYCRVSGGFSGVKDVYSSTPTHDDVQQSFFLAETLKYLYLLFSGDDLLPLDHWVFNTEAHPLPVLHLANTTLSGNPAVR
;
A
#
# COMPACT_ATOMS: atom_id res chain seq x y z
N MET A 1 3.08 -35.64 71.49
CA MET A 1 3.67 -35.11 72.74
C MET A 1 4.13 -33.69 72.44
N THR A 2 3.25 -32.71 72.62
CA THR A 2 3.04 -31.93 73.85
C THR A 2 4.11 -30.85 74.07
N THR A 3 3.66 -29.61 73.91
CA THR A 3 4.22 -28.34 74.39
C THR A 3 4.48 -28.34 75.91
N PRO A 4 5.19 -27.31 76.40
CA PRO A 4 4.54 -26.33 77.30
C PRO A 4 4.87 -24.88 76.88
N ALA A 5 3.98 -23.88 76.88
CA ALA A 5 3.11 -23.31 77.94
C ALA A 5 3.92 -22.57 79.05
N LEU A 6 3.64 -21.34 79.53
CA LEU A 6 2.65 -20.28 79.26
C LEU A 6 2.86 -19.12 80.29
N LEU A 7 2.34 -17.91 79.99
CA LEU A 7 1.82 -16.82 80.90
C LEU A 7 2.76 -15.75 81.54
N PRO A 8 2.27 -14.55 81.98
CA PRO A 8 0.99 -13.84 81.68
C PRO A 8 0.99 -12.27 81.55
N LEU A 9 0.06 -11.78 80.69
CA LEU A 9 -1.04 -10.80 80.86
C LEU A 9 -0.86 -9.30 81.26
N SER A 10 -1.42 -8.42 80.40
CA SER A 10 -2.54 -7.47 80.62
C SER A 10 -2.52 -6.38 79.51
N GLY A 11 -3.56 -5.93 78.80
CA GLY A 11 -5.00 -6.17 78.80
C GLY A 11 -5.74 -4.91 78.28
N ARG A 12 -6.52 -5.02 77.17
CA ARG A 12 -7.80 -4.31 76.80
C ARG A 12 -8.01 -4.39 75.25
N ARG A 13 -8.93 -5.21 74.68
CA ARG A 13 -10.43 -5.11 74.50
C ARG A 13 -10.85 -3.93 73.58
N ILE A 14 -11.66 -3.99 72.50
CA ILE A 14 -12.66 -4.89 71.81
C ILE A 14 -12.94 -4.23 70.39
N PRO A 15 -13.91 -4.59 69.49
CA PRO A 15 -14.41 -5.83 68.84
C PRO A 15 -14.27 -5.86 67.27
N PRO A 16 -14.66 -6.98 66.61
CA PRO A 16 -14.62 -7.20 65.16
C PRO A 16 -15.97 -6.96 64.44
N LEU A 17 -15.98 -6.82 63.10
CA LEU A 17 -17.21 -6.89 62.29
C LEU A 17 -16.99 -7.47 60.88
N ASN A 18 -17.98 -8.28 60.51
CA ASN A 18 -18.11 -9.16 59.36
C ASN A 18 -18.04 -8.49 57.98
N LEU A 19 -17.54 -9.28 57.01
CA LEU A 19 -17.64 -9.07 55.57
C LEU A 19 -19.10 -9.26 55.09
N GLY A 20 -19.72 -8.19 54.63
CA GLY A 20 -20.88 -8.22 53.73
C GLY A 20 -20.45 -8.17 52.25
N PRO A 21 -21.35 -8.47 51.29
CA PRO A 21 -21.02 -8.58 49.87
C PRO A 21 -20.70 -7.21 49.24
N PRO A 22 -19.87 -7.14 48.18
CA PRO A 22 -19.48 -5.87 47.58
C PRO A 22 -20.65 -5.28 46.78
N SER A 23 -21.03 -4.06 47.15
CA SER A 23 -21.96 -3.21 46.40
C SER A 23 -21.29 -2.64 45.14
N PHE A 24 -21.94 -2.82 43.99
CA PHE A 24 -21.58 -2.21 42.71
C PHE A 24 -21.56 -0.66 42.77
N PRO A 25 -20.60 0.03 42.12
CA PRO A 25 -20.65 1.48 41.99
C PRO A 25 -21.62 1.88 40.86
N HIS A 26 -22.70 2.56 41.21
CA HIS A 26 -23.56 3.25 40.24
C HIS A 26 -22.78 4.38 39.52
N HIS A 27 -22.80 4.36 38.19
CA HIS A 27 -22.41 5.50 37.35
C HIS A 27 -23.22 6.75 37.74
N ARG A 28 -22.54 7.82 38.17
CA ARG A 28 -23.15 9.15 38.32
C ARG A 28 -23.25 9.82 36.95
N ALA A 29 -24.47 10.02 36.47
CA ALA A 29 -24.77 10.67 35.19
C ALA A 29 -24.94 12.21 35.29
N THR A 30 -24.63 12.86 36.41
CA THR A 30 -24.85 14.31 36.57
C THR A 30 -23.78 14.99 37.44
N LEU A 31 -23.21 16.09 36.93
CA LEU A 31 -22.26 16.97 37.63
C LEU A 31 -22.95 17.76 38.75
N ARG A 32 -22.24 17.98 39.87
CA ARG A 32 -22.72 18.78 41.00
C ARG A 32 -22.82 20.26 40.58
N LEU A 33 -23.71 21.01 41.25
CA LEU A 33 -23.98 22.42 40.91
C LEU A 33 -22.71 23.27 40.89
N SER A 34 -21.81 23.04 41.86
CA SER A 34 -20.51 23.72 41.95
C SER A 34 -19.57 23.43 40.76
N GLU A 35 -19.60 22.21 40.20
CA GLU A 35 -18.79 21.82 39.04
C GLU A 35 -19.35 22.44 37.75
N LYS A 36 -20.68 22.59 37.65
CA LYS A 36 -21.34 23.31 36.55
C LYS A 36 -21.00 24.80 36.56
N PHE A 37 -20.90 25.42 37.74
CA PHE A 37 -20.48 26.82 37.87
C PHE A 37 -19.03 27.05 37.44
N ILE A 38 -18.12 26.13 37.76
CA ILE A 38 -16.72 26.20 37.32
C ILE A 38 -16.62 26.08 35.80
N LEU A 39 -17.36 25.13 35.18
CA LEU A 39 -17.40 24.99 33.73
C LEU A 39 -17.99 26.23 33.03
N LEU A 40 -19.02 26.85 33.61
CA LEU A 40 -19.59 28.11 33.12
C LEU A 40 -18.60 29.28 33.22
N LEU A 41 -17.82 29.36 34.30
CA LEU A 41 -16.76 30.38 34.45
C LEU A 41 -15.64 30.19 33.43
N ILE A 42 -15.23 28.95 33.16
CA ILE A 42 -14.20 28.64 32.15
C ILE A 42 -14.72 28.96 30.74
N LEU A 43 -15.96 28.59 30.43
CA LEU A 43 -16.59 28.90 29.13
C LEU A 43 -16.78 30.42 28.97
N SER A 44 -17.18 31.12 30.02
CA SER A 44 -17.29 32.58 30.05
C SER A 44 -15.93 33.22 29.77
N ALA A 45 -14.87 32.82 30.47
CA ALA A 45 -13.53 33.36 30.26
C ALA A 45 -13.04 33.13 28.81
N PHE A 46 -13.33 31.96 28.24
CA PHE A 46 -12.97 31.63 26.86
C PHE A 46 -13.73 32.50 25.84
N ILE A 47 -15.04 32.70 26.05
CA ILE A 47 -15.86 33.59 25.21
C ILE A 47 -15.36 35.03 25.31
N THR A 48 -15.06 35.54 26.52
CA THR A 48 -14.54 36.91 26.69
C THR A 48 -13.17 37.09 26.05
N LEU A 49 -12.32 36.06 26.04
CA LEU A 49 -11.02 36.08 25.36
C LEU A 49 -11.18 36.08 23.83
N CYS A 50 -12.08 35.25 23.30
CA CYS A 50 -12.38 35.16 21.87
C CYS A 50 -13.08 36.42 21.33
N PHE A 51 -13.95 37.06 22.12
CA PHE A 51 -14.60 38.31 21.75
C PHE A 51 -13.72 39.55 22.00
N GLY A 52 -12.86 39.54 23.03
CA GLY A 52 -11.90 40.61 23.29
C GLY A 52 -10.87 40.78 22.17
N ALA A 53 -10.49 39.68 21.50
CA ALA A 53 -9.64 39.72 20.30
C ALA A 53 -10.35 40.30 19.06
N PHE A 54 -11.68 40.37 19.06
CA PHE A 54 -12.48 40.92 17.95
C PHE A 54 -12.68 42.45 18.05
N PHE A 55 -12.51 43.04 19.24
CA PHE A 55 -12.75 44.47 19.51
C PHE A 55 -11.48 45.33 19.64
N PHE A 56 -10.28 44.74 19.57
CA PHE A 56 -8.98 45.45 19.66
C PHE A 56 -8.20 45.50 18.34
N LEU A 57 -8.88 45.40 17.20
CA LEU A 57 -8.34 45.86 15.92
C LEU A 57 -8.88 47.27 15.63
N PRO A 58 -8.02 48.28 15.42
CA PRO A 58 -8.48 49.63 15.10
C PRO A 58 -9.18 49.67 13.74
N ASP A 59 -10.40 50.20 13.76
CA ASP A 59 -11.22 50.57 12.61
C ASP A 59 -10.47 51.54 11.68
N SER A 60 -10.38 51.21 10.39
CA SER A 60 -10.56 52.24 9.36
C SER A 60 -11.45 51.69 8.25
N SER A 61 -12.68 52.21 8.27
CA SER A 61 -13.78 51.94 7.37
C SER A 61 -13.50 52.40 5.94
N LYS A 62 -13.80 51.55 4.95
CA LYS A 62 -14.80 51.81 3.89
C LYS A 62 -15.04 50.56 3.03
N HIS A 63 -16.29 50.12 3.03
CA HIS A 63 -16.83 48.96 2.32
C HIS A 63 -16.61 49.01 0.80
N LYS A 64 -16.32 47.85 0.19
CA LYS A 64 -17.14 47.26 -0.90
C LYS A 64 -16.62 45.88 -1.34
N ARG A 65 -17.59 44.95 -1.48
CA ARG A 65 -17.61 43.73 -2.30
C ARG A 65 -16.48 42.71 -2.15
N PHE A 66 -16.85 41.55 -1.60
CA PHE A 66 -16.30 40.26 -1.99
C PHE A 66 -16.35 40.14 -3.51
N ASP A 67 -15.18 40.22 -4.14
CA ASP A 67 -14.96 39.81 -5.52
C ASP A 67 -13.81 38.80 -5.52
N LEU A 68 -13.99 37.72 -6.26
CA LEU A 68 -13.04 36.63 -6.39
C LEU A 68 -11.82 37.16 -7.15
N GLY A 69 -10.73 37.43 -6.41
CA GLY A 69 -9.47 37.94 -6.94
C GLY A 69 -8.80 36.99 -7.93
N LEU A 70 -9.22 37.07 -9.18
CA LEU A 70 -8.36 36.99 -10.35
C LEU A 70 -7.62 38.34 -10.42
N GLU A 71 -6.28 38.31 -10.51
CA GLU A 71 -5.32 39.42 -10.60
C GLU A 71 -4.44 39.57 -9.35
N ASP A 72 -3.29 38.91 -9.39
CA ASP A 72 -1.97 39.50 -9.08
C ASP A 72 -0.87 38.47 -9.41
N VAL A 73 -0.65 38.28 -10.72
CA VAL A 73 0.64 37.78 -11.22
C VAL A 73 1.56 38.98 -11.25
N LEU A 74 2.35 39.14 -10.18
CA LEU A 74 3.46 40.08 -10.09
C LEU A 74 4.47 39.83 -11.23
N ILE A 75 4.42 40.69 -12.24
CA ILE A 75 5.50 40.94 -13.19
C ILE A 75 6.54 41.79 -12.45
N PRO A 76 7.83 41.40 -12.39
CA PRO A 76 8.85 42.26 -11.79
C PRO A 76 9.11 43.47 -12.69
N HIS A 77 8.96 44.68 -12.14
CA HIS A 77 9.44 45.91 -12.76
C HIS A 77 10.97 45.92 -12.82
N VAL A 78 11.52 46.09 -14.03
CA VAL A 78 12.92 46.44 -14.26
C VAL A 78 13.00 47.96 -14.36
N ASP A 79 13.67 48.59 -13.39
CA ASP A 79 14.01 50.00 -13.40
C ASP A 79 15.10 50.31 -14.44
N ALA A 80 14.89 51.34 -15.25
CA ALA A 80 15.90 51.88 -16.15
C ALA A 80 16.21 53.35 -15.80
N GLY A 81 17.48 53.62 -15.45
CA GLY A 81 18.15 54.88 -15.80
C GLY A 81 18.97 55.56 -14.70
N LYS A 82 20.30 55.41 -14.74
CA LYS A 82 21.29 56.50 -14.93
C LYS A 82 22.71 55.92 -15.01
N GLY A 83 23.46 56.32 -16.05
CA GLY A 83 24.66 55.64 -16.53
C GLY A 83 25.99 55.98 -15.86
N ALA A 84 27.01 55.20 -16.24
CA ALA A 84 28.38 55.65 -16.58
C ALA A 84 29.32 54.44 -16.88
N LYS A 85 29.95 54.48 -18.07
CA LYS A 85 31.31 54.02 -18.45
C LYS A 85 31.66 52.51 -18.64
N ASN A 86 31.72 52.13 -19.93
CA ASN A 86 32.79 51.42 -20.68
C ASN A 86 33.23 49.96 -20.34
N PRO A 87 33.86 49.21 -21.28
CA PRO A 87 33.35 48.78 -22.60
C PRO A 87 33.62 47.28 -22.90
N GLY A 88 32.95 46.72 -23.90
CA GLY A 88 33.46 45.58 -24.67
C GLY A 88 32.58 44.33 -24.66
N VAL A 89 31.93 44.06 -25.79
CA VAL A 89 32.04 42.85 -26.63
C VAL A 89 30.90 42.90 -27.65
N PHE A 90 31.27 42.78 -28.91
CA PHE A 90 30.41 42.76 -30.10
C PHE A 90 29.91 41.32 -30.31
N LEU A 91 28.60 41.10 -30.50
CA LEU A 91 28.05 39.85 -31.05
C LEU A 91 26.75 40.13 -31.84
N ILE A 92 26.96 40.32 -33.14
CA ILE A 92 26.14 40.05 -34.34
C ILE A 92 24.67 39.64 -34.10
N HIS A 93 23.71 40.49 -34.51
CA HIS A 93 22.29 40.15 -34.69
C HIS A 93 22.05 39.42 -36.03
N GLY A 94 21.40 38.26 -35.98
CA GLY A 94 20.82 37.57 -37.14
C GLY A 94 19.29 37.79 -37.25
N PRO A 95 18.65 37.48 -38.39
CA PRO A 95 17.31 37.97 -38.76
C PRO A 95 16.10 37.23 -38.14
N ASP A 96 16.27 36.43 -37.08
CA ASP A 96 15.21 35.52 -36.59
C ASP A 96 14.29 36.12 -35.51
N GLU A 97 14.58 37.31 -34.94
CA GLU A 97 13.74 37.92 -33.91
C GLU A 97 12.38 38.42 -34.43
N HIS A 98 12.26 38.71 -35.74
CA HIS A 98 11.00 39.20 -36.30
C HIS A 98 9.95 38.10 -36.50
N ARG A 99 10.36 36.85 -36.82
CA ARG A 99 9.43 35.71 -36.95
C ARG A 99 8.88 35.26 -35.60
N HIS A 100 9.70 35.26 -34.57
CA HIS A 100 9.27 34.90 -33.21
C HIS A 100 8.26 35.88 -32.62
N ARG A 101 8.39 37.19 -32.94
CA ARG A 101 7.43 38.20 -32.50
C ARG A 101 6.05 38.05 -33.13
N GLU A 102 6.00 37.77 -34.43
CA GLU A 102 4.73 37.54 -35.15
C GLU A 102 4.03 36.25 -34.70
N GLU A 103 4.78 35.20 -34.39
CA GLU A 103 4.23 33.94 -33.84
C GLU A 103 3.68 34.12 -32.42
N GLU A 104 4.37 34.87 -31.55
CA GLU A 104 3.85 35.21 -30.22
C GLU A 104 2.56 36.03 -30.28
N GLU A 105 2.49 37.01 -31.20
CA GLU A 105 1.32 37.86 -31.36
C GLU A 105 0.11 37.08 -31.89
N ARG A 106 0.34 36.15 -32.84
CA ARG A 106 -0.67 35.18 -33.28
C ARG A 106 -1.15 34.27 -32.14
N LEU A 107 -0.24 33.79 -31.30
CA LEU A 107 -0.60 32.94 -30.17
C LEU A 107 -1.43 33.69 -29.12
N ARG A 108 -1.06 34.94 -28.81
CA ARG A 108 -1.83 35.81 -27.90
C ARG A 108 -3.21 36.14 -28.44
N ASN A 109 -3.33 36.40 -29.75
CA ASN A 109 -4.62 36.65 -30.40
C ASN A 109 -5.51 35.40 -30.39
N LYS A 110 -4.92 34.20 -30.56
CA LYS A 110 -5.65 32.93 -30.45
C LYS A 110 -6.14 32.68 -29.02
N ILE A 111 -5.28 32.91 -28.02
CA ILE A 111 -5.66 32.79 -26.60
C ILE A 111 -6.80 33.76 -26.25
N ARG A 112 -6.75 35.00 -26.75
CA ARG A 112 -7.82 35.98 -26.54
C ARG A 112 -9.13 35.55 -27.19
N ALA A 113 -9.09 35.06 -28.43
CA ALA A 113 -10.27 34.57 -29.13
C ALA A 113 -10.88 33.32 -28.44
N ASP A 114 -10.05 32.39 -27.97
CA ASP A 114 -10.50 31.21 -27.23
C ASP A 114 -11.11 31.61 -25.88
N HIS A 115 -10.56 32.63 -25.21
CA HIS A 115 -11.10 33.15 -23.95
C HIS A 115 -12.42 33.88 -24.15
N GLU A 116 -12.56 34.69 -25.20
CA GLU A 116 -13.85 35.33 -25.56
C GLU A 116 -14.91 34.28 -25.91
N LYS A 117 -14.55 33.24 -26.65
CA LYS A 117 -15.46 32.14 -26.96
C LYS A 117 -15.92 31.41 -25.70
N ALA A 118 -15.01 31.11 -24.78
CA ALA A 118 -15.36 30.50 -23.49
C ALA A 118 -16.25 31.40 -22.63
N LEU A 119 -16.05 32.72 -22.69
CA LEU A 119 -16.85 33.70 -21.98
C LEU A 119 -18.28 33.79 -22.56
N GLU A 120 -18.42 33.73 -23.88
CA GLU A 120 -19.74 33.70 -24.54
C GLU A 120 -20.47 32.38 -24.30
N GLU A 121 -19.79 31.24 -24.32
CA GLU A 121 -20.37 29.95 -23.92
C GLU A 121 -20.82 29.95 -22.45
N ALA A 122 -20.05 30.60 -21.56
CA ALA A 122 -20.43 30.77 -20.16
C ALA A 122 -21.64 31.70 -19.98
N LYS A 123 -21.70 32.81 -20.73
CA LYS A 123 -22.84 33.73 -20.75
C LYS A 123 -24.10 33.07 -21.29
N GLU A 124 -24.01 32.28 -22.35
CA GLU A 124 -25.14 31.51 -22.87
C GLU A 124 -25.64 30.51 -21.84
N LYS A 125 -24.75 29.79 -21.14
CA LYS A 125 -25.12 28.88 -20.05
C LYS A 125 -25.76 29.59 -18.86
N LEU A 126 -25.35 30.82 -18.56
CA LEU A 126 -25.96 31.68 -17.54
C LEU A 126 -27.33 32.24 -17.97
N ARG A 127 -27.61 32.33 -19.28
CA ARG A 127 -28.88 32.82 -19.84
C ARG A 127 -29.95 31.73 -19.96
N LYS A 128 -29.57 30.46 -19.83
CA LYS A 128 -30.48 29.32 -19.85
C LYS A 128 -31.34 29.27 -18.59
N SER A 129 -32.61 28.93 -18.77
CA SER A 129 -33.53 28.77 -17.64
C SER A 129 -33.15 27.55 -16.79
N ARG A 130 -33.55 27.55 -15.52
CA ARG A 130 -33.29 26.43 -14.59
C ARG A 130 -33.86 25.09 -15.09
N GLU A 131 -34.88 25.14 -15.95
CA GLU A 131 -35.53 23.98 -16.56
C GLU A 131 -34.74 23.43 -17.75
N GLU A 132 -34.17 24.28 -18.59
CA GLU A 132 -33.30 23.88 -19.71
C GLU A 132 -32.01 23.22 -19.22
N ILE A 133 -31.38 23.78 -18.18
CA ILE A 133 -30.17 23.19 -17.56
C ILE A 133 -30.50 21.80 -16.99
N ARG A 134 -31.68 21.64 -16.36
CA ARG A 134 -32.12 20.36 -15.80
C ARG A 134 -32.42 19.33 -16.91
N ALA A 135 -32.98 19.77 -18.04
CA ALA A 135 -33.23 18.93 -19.20
C ALA A 135 -31.92 18.48 -19.88
N GLU A 136 -30.93 19.37 -20.03
CA GLU A 136 -29.60 19.03 -20.56
C GLU A 136 -28.90 18.02 -19.65
N ILE A 137 -28.86 18.27 -18.34
CA ILE A 137 -28.28 17.32 -17.37
C ILE A 137 -28.97 15.96 -17.46
N GLN A 138 -30.30 15.92 -17.59
CA GLN A 138 -31.04 14.66 -17.71
C GLN A 138 -30.74 13.94 -19.02
N THR A 139 -30.57 14.69 -20.13
CA THR A 139 -30.24 14.14 -21.44
C THR A 139 -28.82 13.56 -21.45
N GLU A 140 -27.87 14.30 -20.88
CA GLU A 140 -26.48 13.87 -20.74
C GLU A 140 -26.38 12.66 -19.81
N LYS A 141 -27.13 12.65 -18.70
CA LYS A 141 -27.23 11.51 -17.80
C LYS A 141 -27.81 10.28 -18.51
N ASN A 142 -28.85 10.44 -19.32
CA ASN A 142 -29.43 9.34 -20.10
C ASN A 142 -28.45 8.81 -21.15
N LYS A 143 -27.67 9.70 -21.77
CA LYS A 143 -26.63 9.34 -22.75
C LYS A 143 -25.49 8.57 -22.10
N VAL A 144 -24.99 9.02 -20.95
CA VAL A 144 -24.00 8.30 -20.14
C VAL A 144 -24.54 6.95 -19.68
N VAL A 145 -25.80 6.87 -19.25
CA VAL A 145 -26.44 5.58 -18.88
C VAL A 145 -26.55 4.63 -20.06
N GLN A 146 -26.87 5.13 -21.27
CA GLN A 146 -26.84 4.31 -22.48
C GLN A 146 -25.43 3.85 -22.83
N GLU A 147 -24.44 4.73 -22.78
CA GLU A 147 -23.04 4.38 -23.04
C GLU A 147 -22.51 3.36 -22.03
N MET A 148 -22.85 3.49 -20.74
CA MET A 148 -22.53 2.51 -19.70
C MET A 148 -23.16 1.14 -19.98
N LYS A 149 -24.46 1.08 -20.35
CA LYS A 149 -25.13 -0.17 -20.73
C LYS A 149 -24.52 -0.82 -21.98
N ILE A 150 -24.03 -0.02 -22.93
CA ILE A 150 -23.33 -0.53 -24.11
C ILE A 150 -21.94 -1.07 -23.73
N LYS A 151 -21.27 -0.47 -22.74
CA LYS A 151 -19.95 -0.89 -22.26
C LYS A 151 -20.03 -2.18 -21.42
N GLU A 152 -21.05 -2.33 -20.59
CA GLU A 152 -21.30 -3.53 -19.78
C GLU A 152 -21.57 -4.79 -20.62
N ASN A 153 -22.08 -4.63 -21.86
CA ASN A 153 -22.50 -5.74 -22.73
C ASN A 153 -21.52 -6.07 -23.88
N LYS A 154 -20.35 -5.43 -23.95
CA LYS A 154 -19.34 -5.83 -24.95
C LYS A 154 -18.47 -6.95 -24.39
N PRO A 155 -18.45 -8.15 -25.02
CA PRO A 155 -17.50 -9.17 -24.65
C PRO A 155 -16.07 -8.62 -24.80
N LEU A 156 -15.24 -8.83 -23.79
CA LEU A 156 -13.82 -8.48 -23.85
C LEU A 156 -13.16 -9.23 -25.01
N PRO A 157 -12.21 -8.61 -25.73
CA PRO A 157 -11.54 -9.28 -26.84
C PRO A 157 -10.88 -10.58 -26.35
N PRO A 158 -10.92 -11.66 -27.14
CA PRO A 158 -10.16 -12.86 -26.81
C PRO A 158 -8.68 -12.54 -26.92
N VAL A 159 -8.00 -12.47 -25.78
CA VAL A 159 -6.55 -12.29 -25.71
C VAL A 159 -5.93 -13.67 -25.49
N PRO A 160 -4.91 -14.07 -26.26
CA PRO A 160 -4.23 -15.35 -26.03
C PRO A 160 -3.74 -15.40 -24.59
N ILE A 161 -4.17 -16.38 -23.81
CA ILE A 161 -3.64 -16.57 -22.46
C ILE A 161 -2.17 -16.98 -22.61
N PRO A 162 -1.23 -16.36 -21.86
CA PRO A 162 0.17 -16.82 -21.85
C PRO A 162 0.24 -18.32 -21.57
N LYS A 163 1.24 -19.01 -22.11
CA LYS A 163 1.43 -20.43 -21.82
C LYS A 163 1.73 -20.59 -20.32
N LEU A 164 0.76 -21.09 -19.58
CA LEU A 164 0.88 -21.30 -18.14
C LEU A 164 1.74 -22.55 -17.88
N VAL A 165 2.74 -22.41 -17.02
CA VAL A 165 3.68 -23.49 -16.66
C VAL A 165 3.65 -23.64 -15.15
N GLY A 166 3.63 -24.88 -14.65
CA GLY A 166 3.77 -25.12 -13.21
C GLY A 166 2.56 -24.71 -12.36
N VAL A 167 1.35 -24.81 -12.90
CA VAL A 167 0.08 -24.52 -12.17
C VAL A 167 -0.37 -25.71 -11.31
N SER A 168 0.14 -26.91 -11.60
CA SER A 168 -0.09 -28.14 -10.85
C SER A 168 1.23 -28.87 -10.64
N GLY A 169 1.33 -29.68 -9.58
CA GLY A 169 2.57 -30.39 -9.22
C GLY A 169 3.28 -29.78 -8.01
N GLY A 170 4.62 -29.77 -8.03
CA GLY A 170 5.44 -29.33 -6.90
C GLY A 170 5.50 -30.32 -5.74
N ASP A 171 5.10 -31.57 -5.95
CA ASP A 171 5.14 -32.61 -4.92
C ASP A 171 6.59 -32.94 -4.55
N PRO A 172 6.99 -32.73 -3.28
CA PRO A 172 8.35 -33.05 -2.87
C PRO A 172 8.57 -34.57 -2.87
N GLU A 173 9.72 -34.98 -3.38
CA GLU A 173 10.15 -36.39 -3.33
C GLU A 173 10.43 -36.85 -1.89
N ASP A 174 10.96 -35.94 -1.06
CA ASP A 174 11.27 -36.19 0.35
C ASP A 174 10.00 -36.20 1.22
N ASN A 175 9.83 -37.26 2.02
CA ASN A 175 8.68 -37.44 2.90
C ASN A 175 8.59 -36.40 4.03
N ASP A 176 9.71 -35.96 4.63
CA ASP A 176 9.72 -34.94 5.67
C ASP A 176 9.27 -33.59 5.10
N ILE A 177 9.74 -33.25 3.89
CA ILE A 177 9.28 -32.04 3.20
C ILE A 177 7.79 -32.12 2.84
N ARG A 178 7.32 -33.31 2.44
CA ARG A 178 5.89 -33.56 2.18
C ARG A 178 5.03 -33.35 3.42
N GLU A 179 5.44 -33.90 4.56
CA GLU A 179 4.73 -33.71 5.83
C GLU A 179 4.68 -32.24 6.25
N LYS A 180 5.78 -31.50 6.06
CA LYS A 180 5.82 -30.05 6.31
C LYS A 180 4.86 -29.29 5.40
N ARG A 181 4.85 -29.58 4.09
CA ARG A 181 3.93 -28.98 3.12
C ARG A 181 2.46 -29.26 3.46
N GLU A 182 2.14 -30.50 3.83
CA GLU A 182 0.79 -30.88 4.27
C GLU A 182 0.38 -30.19 5.57
N LYS A 183 1.31 -29.97 6.51
CA LYS A 183 1.04 -29.17 7.70
C LYS A 183 0.66 -27.73 7.35
N ILE A 184 1.32 -27.11 6.37
CA ILE A 184 0.95 -25.75 5.92
C ILE A 184 -0.44 -25.75 5.28
N LYS A 185 -0.77 -26.76 4.47
CA LYS A 185 -2.11 -26.93 3.90
C LYS A 185 -3.18 -27.11 5.00
N GLU A 186 -2.87 -27.85 6.05
CA GLU A 186 -3.75 -27.97 7.23
C GLU A 186 -3.96 -26.63 7.93
N MET A 187 -2.90 -25.82 8.10
CA MET A 187 -3.01 -24.47 8.67
C MET A 187 -3.91 -23.56 7.80
N MET A 188 -3.78 -23.64 6.47
CA MET A 188 -4.66 -22.94 5.54
C MET A 188 -6.11 -23.37 5.69
N LYS A 189 -6.35 -24.69 5.78
CA LYS A 189 -7.69 -25.22 5.98
C LYS A 189 -8.30 -24.75 7.30
N HIS A 190 -7.54 -24.75 8.39
CA HIS A 190 -8.00 -24.20 9.67
C HIS A 190 -8.34 -22.71 9.57
N ALA A 191 -7.49 -21.91 8.92
CA ALA A 191 -7.73 -20.48 8.74
C ALA A 191 -8.98 -20.20 7.89
N TRP A 192 -9.13 -20.94 6.78
CA TRP A 192 -10.25 -20.80 5.85
C TRP A 192 -11.57 -21.30 6.42
N ASP A 193 -11.62 -22.51 6.99
CA ASP A 193 -12.86 -23.10 7.51
C ASP A 193 -13.45 -22.23 8.64
N ASN A 194 -12.59 -21.62 9.48
CA ASN A 194 -13.03 -20.67 10.50
C ASN A 194 -13.47 -19.33 9.92
N TYR A 195 -12.77 -18.81 8.89
CA TYR A 195 -13.24 -17.64 8.16
C TYR A 195 -14.63 -17.89 7.53
N ARG A 196 -14.81 -19.02 6.86
CA ARG A 196 -16.09 -19.45 6.29
C ARG A 196 -17.18 -19.58 7.34
N THR A 197 -16.85 -20.04 8.54
CA THR A 197 -17.84 -20.21 9.62
C THR A 197 -18.25 -18.89 10.26
N TYR A 198 -17.30 -17.98 10.49
CA TYR A 198 -17.51 -16.82 11.37
C TYR A 198 -17.39 -15.45 10.68
N GLY A 199 -16.84 -15.40 9.47
CA GLY A 199 -16.49 -14.19 8.74
C GLY A 199 -16.88 -14.19 7.26
N TRP A 200 -17.67 -15.16 6.77
CA TRP A 200 -18.01 -15.27 5.36
C TRP A 200 -18.57 -13.97 4.77
N GLY A 201 -17.97 -13.50 3.68
CA GLY A 201 -18.31 -12.24 3.00
C GLY A 201 -17.75 -10.97 3.66
N HIS A 202 -17.29 -11.04 4.91
CA HIS A 202 -16.54 -9.94 5.52
C HIS A 202 -15.12 -9.87 4.97
N ASN A 203 -14.47 -8.72 5.13
CA ASN A 203 -13.12 -8.52 4.60
C ASN A 203 -12.09 -9.39 5.35
N GLU A 204 -12.23 -9.52 6.66
CA GLU A 204 -11.32 -10.26 7.54
C GLU A 204 -12.08 -10.97 8.66
N LEU A 205 -11.37 -11.73 9.49
CA LEU A 205 -11.93 -12.46 10.63
C LEU A 205 -11.36 -11.95 11.96
N ARG A 206 -12.22 -11.87 12.98
CA ARG A 206 -11.82 -11.79 14.40
C ARG A 206 -11.91 -13.19 15.00
N PRO A 207 -10.80 -13.94 15.09
CA PRO A 207 -10.84 -15.37 15.39
C PRO A 207 -11.10 -15.69 16.87
N ILE A 208 -10.91 -14.74 17.79
CA ILE A 208 -11.26 -14.90 19.21
C ILE A 208 -12.71 -14.50 19.42
N ALA A 209 -13.12 -13.35 18.88
CA ALA A 209 -14.50 -12.89 18.96
C ALA A 209 -15.46 -13.69 18.06
N ARG A 210 -14.94 -14.50 17.14
CA ARG A 210 -15.68 -15.33 16.16
C ARG A 210 -16.70 -14.51 15.36
N LYS A 211 -16.24 -13.41 14.76
CA LYS A 211 -17.05 -12.53 13.92
C LYS A 211 -16.23 -11.88 12.82
N GLY A 212 -16.89 -11.37 11.78
CA GLY A 212 -16.24 -10.61 10.73
C GLY A 212 -15.56 -9.32 11.21
N HIS A 213 -14.50 -8.94 10.51
CA HIS A 213 -13.80 -7.66 10.63
C HIS A 213 -13.80 -6.94 9.27
N SER A 214 -13.98 -5.62 9.29
CA SER A 214 -13.85 -4.76 8.12
C SER A 214 -12.90 -3.62 8.48
N PRO A 215 -11.62 -3.69 8.12
CA PRO A 215 -10.69 -2.60 8.35
C PRO A 215 -11.02 -1.43 7.42
N ASN A 216 -10.69 -0.21 7.86
CA ASN A 216 -11.06 1.03 7.15
C ASN A 216 -10.47 1.15 5.74
N ILE A 217 -9.41 0.40 5.41
CA ILE A 217 -8.76 0.42 4.10
C ILE A 217 -9.67 -0.08 2.96
N PHE A 218 -10.65 -0.94 3.28
CA PHE A 218 -11.70 -1.40 2.35
C PHE A 218 -12.99 -0.59 2.49
N GLY A 219 -12.94 0.49 3.27
CA GLY A 219 -14.09 1.28 3.68
C GLY A 219 -15.07 0.49 4.55
N SER A 220 -16.33 0.91 4.55
CA SER A 220 -17.39 0.32 5.39
C SER A 220 -18.08 -0.88 4.76
N SER A 221 -17.73 -1.23 3.52
CA SER A 221 -18.39 -2.29 2.75
C SER A 221 -17.75 -3.65 2.98
N GLN A 222 -18.59 -4.69 2.98
CA GLN A 222 -18.19 -6.09 3.01
C GLN A 222 -17.90 -6.52 1.58
N MET A 223 -16.63 -6.48 1.19
CA MET A 223 -16.18 -6.84 -0.16
C MET A 223 -15.55 -8.23 -0.21
N GLY A 224 -15.45 -8.94 0.92
CA GLY A 224 -14.89 -10.29 0.96
C GLY A 224 -13.39 -10.35 0.65
N ALA A 225 -12.59 -9.40 1.16
CA ALA A 225 -11.14 -9.35 0.91
C ALA A 225 -10.44 -10.72 1.15
N THR A 226 -10.70 -11.39 2.27
CA THR A 226 -10.14 -12.73 2.55
C THR A 226 -10.60 -13.80 1.55
N ILE A 227 -11.80 -13.69 0.96
CA ILE A 227 -12.24 -14.61 -0.10
C ILE A 227 -11.35 -14.41 -1.31
N VAL A 228 -11.23 -13.18 -1.79
CA VAL A 228 -10.49 -12.85 -3.01
C VAL A 228 -9.00 -13.15 -2.85
N ASP A 229 -8.40 -12.72 -1.74
CA ASP A 229 -6.97 -12.91 -1.44
C ASP A 229 -6.56 -14.38 -1.31
N ALA A 230 -7.48 -15.25 -0.88
CA ALA A 230 -7.17 -16.66 -0.65
C ALA A 230 -7.32 -17.54 -1.90
N LEU A 231 -7.99 -17.08 -2.97
CA LEU A 231 -8.39 -17.94 -4.09
C LEU A 231 -7.22 -18.65 -4.74
N ASP A 232 -6.16 -17.93 -5.07
CA ASP A 232 -4.98 -18.51 -5.70
C ASP A 232 -4.23 -19.46 -4.76
N THR A 233 -4.14 -19.15 -3.46
CA THR A 233 -3.58 -20.06 -2.43
C THR A 233 -4.38 -21.35 -2.36
N LEU A 234 -5.73 -21.27 -2.28
CA LEU A 234 -6.62 -22.42 -2.27
C LEU A 234 -6.41 -23.28 -3.52
N TYR A 235 -6.32 -22.64 -4.69
CA TYR A 235 -6.13 -23.31 -5.96
C TYR A 235 -4.81 -24.09 -5.99
N ILE A 236 -3.67 -23.46 -5.66
CA ILE A 236 -2.37 -24.13 -5.73
C ILE A 236 -2.16 -25.20 -4.64
N MET A 237 -2.91 -25.12 -3.54
CA MET A 237 -2.91 -26.16 -2.50
C MET A 237 -3.84 -27.34 -2.84
N GLY A 238 -4.55 -27.29 -3.97
CA GLY A 238 -5.53 -28.31 -4.37
C GLY A 238 -6.80 -28.32 -3.50
N LEU A 239 -7.13 -27.20 -2.87
CA LEU A 239 -8.36 -26.99 -2.09
C LEU A 239 -9.46 -26.46 -3.03
N HIS A 240 -9.80 -27.26 -4.04
CA HIS A 240 -10.67 -26.84 -5.14
C HIS A 240 -12.14 -26.68 -4.73
N ASP A 241 -12.61 -27.42 -3.73
CA ASP A 241 -13.98 -27.26 -3.21
C ASP A 241 -14.12 -25.89 -2.51
N GLU A 242 -13.14 -25.51 -1.70
CA GLU A 242 -13.05 -24.21 -1.06
C GLU A 242 -12.91 -23.07 -2.08
N PHE A 243 -12.12 -23.27 -3.13
CA PHE A 243 -12.01 -22.34 -4.25
C PHE A 243 -13.35 -22.10 -4.93
N LEU A 244 -14.11 -23.16 -5.22
CA LEU A 244 -15.43 -23.06 -5.85
C LEU A 244 -16.45 -22.34 -4.96
N ASP A 245 -16.38 -22.52 -3.64
CA ASP A 245 -17.20 -21.77 -2.70
C ASP A 245 -16.90 -20.25 -2.77
N GLY A 246 -15.61 -19.88 -2.86
CA GLY A 246 -15.19 -18.49 -3.06
C GLY A 246 -15.63 -17.92 -4.42
N GLN A 247 -15.49 -18.71 -5.49
CA GLN A 247 -15.94 -18.34 -6.83
C GLN A 247 -17.44 -18.01 -6.86
N ARG A 248 -18.28 -18.91 -6.32
CA ARG A 248 -19.74 -18.69 -6.25
C ARG A 248 -20.07 -17.43 -5.46
N TRP A 249 -19.38 -17.18 -4.35
CA TRP A 249 -19.60 -15.96 -3.58
C TRP A 249 -19.28 -14.70 -4.40
N ILE A 250 -18.20 -14.71 -5.19
CA ILE A 250 -17.81 -13.60 -6.06
C ILE A 250 -18.83 -13.37 -7.18
N GLU A 251 -19.33 -14.44 -7.79
CA GLU A 251 -20.38 -14.38 -8.82
C GLU A 251 -21.64 -13.71 -8.27
N ASP A 252 -22.09 -14.16 -7.10
CA ASP A 252 -23.39 -13.79 -6.53
C ASP A 252 -23.37 -12.47 -5.73
N ASN A 253 -22.25 -12.12 -5.07
CA ASN A 253 -22.24 -11.10 -4.01
C ASN A 253 -21.23 -9.97 -4.21
N LEU A 254 -20.16 -10.15 -5.00
CA LEU A 254 -19.13 -9.12 -5.12
C LEU A 254 -19.60 -7.97 -6.02
N ASP A 255 -20.03 -6.87 -5.42
CA ASP A 255 -20.46 -5.64 -6.11
C ASP A 255 -19.64 -4.42 -5.67
N PHE A 256 -19.14 -3.67 -6.65
CA PHE A 256 -18.34 -2.46 -6.45
C PHE A 256 -19.17 -1.17 -6.52
N SER A 257 -20.49 -1.26 -6.68
CA SER A 257 -21.41 -0.12 -6.74
C SER A 257 -21.76 0.45 -5.36
N VAL A 258 -20.82 0.37 -4.43
CA VAL A 258 -20.97 0.77 -3.03
C VAL A 258 -20.51 2.20 -2.78
N ASN A 259 -21.23 2.94 -1.93
CA ASN A 259 -20.83 4.28 -1.51
C ASN A 259 -19.79 4.19 -0.38
N SER A 260 -18.62 3.65 -0.71
CA SER A 260 -17.54 3.38 0.22
C SER A 260 -16.25 3.97 -0.31
N GLU A 261 -15.46 4.53 0.59
CA GLU A 261 -14.13 5.04 0.29
C GLU A 261 -13.09 3.96 0.59
N VAL A 262 -12.25 3.66 -0.39
CA VAL A 262 -11.28 2.57 -0.33
C VAL A 262 -9.88 3.06 -0.66
N SER A 263 -8.86 2.39 -0.11
CA SER A 263 -7.46 2.59 -0.48
C SER A 263 -7.23 2.03 -1.88
N VAL A 264 -6.75 2.88 -2.79
CA VAL A 264 -6.47 2.50 -4.18
C VAL A 264 -5.38 1.44 -4.24
N PHE A 265 -4.35 1.59 -3.42
CA PHE A 265 -3.24 0.65 -3.30
C PHE A 265 -3.71 -0.72 -2.80
N GLU A 266 -4.40 -0.75 -1.65
CA GLU A 266 -4.82 -2.01 -1.03
C GLU A 266 -5.83 -2.76 -1.90
N VAL A 267 -6.77 -2.05 -2.52
CA VAL A 267 -7.74 -2.68 -3.43
C VAL A 267 -7.08 -3.14 -4.73
N ASN A 268 -6.04 -2.46 -5.21
CA ASN A 268 -5.30 -2.90 -6.39
C ASN A 268 -4.55 -4.20 -6.13
N ILE A 269 -3.68 -4.23 -5.11
CA ILE A 269 -2.77 -5.36 -4.88
C ILE A 269 -3.53 -6.61 -4.43
N ARG A 270 -4.59 -6.46 -3.62
CA ARG A 270 -5.39 -7.56 -3.08
C ARG A 270 -6.48 -8.02 -4.05
N PHE A 271 -7.42 -7.13 -4.38
CA PHE A 271 -8.58 -7.51 -5.18
C PHE A 271 -8.25 -7.67 -6.65
N ILE A 272 -7.65 -6.66 -7.29
CA ILE A 272 -7.30 -6.78 -8.71
C ILE A 272 -6.22 -7.85 -8.89
N GLY A 273 -5.18 -7.85 -8.06
CA GLY A 273 -4.15 -8.90 -8.05
C GLY A 273 -4.73 -10.30 -7.88
N GLY A 274 -5.52 -10.54 -6.84
CA GLY A 274 -6.13 -11.84 -6.54
C GLY A 274 -7.11 -12.32 -7.60
N LEU A 275 -7.95 -11.43 -8.14
CA LEU A 275 -8.85 -11.77 -9.25
C LEU A 275 -8.07 -12.09 -10.53
N LEU A 276 -7.01 -11.35 -10.85
CA LEU A 276 -6.16 -11.66 -12.00
C LEU A 276 -5.45 -13.00 -11.84
N ALA A 277 -4.86 -13.29 -10.68
CA ALA A 277 -4.24 -14.58 -10.41
C ALA A 277 -5.24 -15.73 -10.48
N ALA A 278 -6.42 -15.58 -9.86
CA ALA A 278 -7.49 -16.58 -9.95
C ALA A 278 -7.93 -16.82 -11.41
N TYR A 279 -8.07 -15.78 -12.22
CA TYR A 279 -8.34 -15.90 -13.65
C TYR A 279 -7.24 -16.69 -14.38
N TYR A 280 -5.97 -16.34 -14.19
CA TYR A 280 -4.88 -17.04 -14.87
C TYR A 280 -4.78 -18.50 -14.43
N LEU A 281 -4.97 -18.81 -13.15
CA LEU A 281 -4.87 -20.19 -12.67
C LEU A 281 -6.05 -21.06 -13.09
N SER A 282 -7.27 -20.54 -13.05
CA SER A 282 -8.49 -21.32 -13.29
C SER A 282 -9.05 -21.24 -14.71
N GLY A 283 -8.79 -20.14 -15.43
CA GLY A 283 -9.43 -19.82 -16.71
C GLY A 283 -10.86 -19.28 -16.60
N GLU A 284 -11.38 -19.06 -15.40
CA GLU A 284 -12.77 -18.62 -15.18
C GLU A 284 -12.95 -17.11 -15.44
N GLU A 285 -13.71 -16.76 -16.47
CA GLU A 285 -13.87 -15.38 -16.94
C GLU A 285 -14.49 -14.43 -15.91
N VAL A 286 -15.25 -14.93 -14.93
CA VAL A 286 -15.84 -14.10 -13.86
C VAL A 286 -14.79 -13.24 -13.17
N PHE A 287 -13.62 -13.80 -12.87
CA PHE A 287 -12.57 -13.10 -12.15
C PHE A 287 -12.00 -11.94 -12.97
N LYS A 288 -11.75 -12.18 -14.26
CA LYS A 288 -11.32 -11.14 -15.21
C LYS A 288 -12.37 -10.03 -15.33
N MET A 289 -13.65 -10.37 -15.45
CA MET A 289 -14.71 -9.36 -15.52
C MET A 289 -14.76 -8.50 -14.26
N LYS A 290 -14.70 -9.11 -13.07
CA LYS A 290 -14.72 -8.39 -11.79
C LYS A 290 -13.46 -7.51 -11.63
N ALA A 291 -12.28 -7.99 -12.04
CA ALA A 291 -11.05 -7.22 -12.00
C ALA A 291 -11.16 -5.94 -12.85
N VAL A 292 -11.71 -6.06 -14.07
CA VAL A 292 -11.92 -4.92 -14.97
C VAL A 292 -12.95 -3.95 -14.40
N GLN A 293 -14.09 -4.44 -13.89
CA GLN A 293 -15.11 -3.60 -13.26
C GLN A 293 -14.54 -2.78 -12.10
N LEU A 294 -13.74 -3.40 -11.25
CA LEU A 294 -13.08 -2.73 -10.13
C LEU A 294 -12.06 -1.70 -10.61
N ALA A 295 -11.23 -2.04 -11.60
CA ALA A 295 -10.24 -1.13 -12.15
C ALA A 295 -10.87 0.15 -12.72
N GLU A 296 -12.01 0.03 -13.40
CA GLU A 296 -12.77 1.19 -13.90
C GLU A 296 -13.20 2.12 -12.75
N LYS A 297 -13.56 1.58 -11.59
CA LYS A 297 -13.90 2.37 -10.39
C LYS A 297 -12.70 3.06 -9.75
N LEU A 298 -11.48 2.57 -9.97
CA LEU A 298 -10.25 3.17 -9.45
C LEU A 298 -9.68 4.28 -10.36
N LEU A 299 -10.02 4.30 -11.65
CA LEU A 299 -9.54 5.32 -12.60
C LEU A 299 -9.73 6.78 -12.15
N PRO A 300 -10.83 7.17 -11.47
CA PRO A 300 -11.00 8.52 -10.94
C PRO A 300 -9.92 8.96 -9.95
N ALA A 301 -9.22 8.02 -9.27
CA ALA A 301 -8.13 8.35 -8.37
C ALA A 301 -7.00 9.12 -9.07
N PHE A 302 -6.79 8.87 -10.37
CA PHE A 302 -5.77 9.52 -11.19
C PHE A 302 -6.18 10.90 -11.71
N ASN A 303 -7.38 11.40 -11.35
CA ASN A 303 -7.84 12.72 -11.75
C ASN A 303 -7.23 13.80 -10.85
N THR A 304 -5.92 13.95 -10.98
CA THR A 304 -5.10 14.96 -10.29
C THR A 304 -4.33 15.79 -11.32
N PRO A 305 -3.93 17.02 -11.01
CA PRO A 305 -3.16 17.86 -11.94
C PRO A 305 -1.88 17.19 -12.47
N THR A 306 -1.24 16.36 -11.65
CA THR A 306 0.01 15.67 -12.02
C THR A 306 -0.23 14.29 -12.62
N GLY A 307 -1.41 13.70 -12.46
CA GLY A 307 -1.69 12.29 -12.77
C GLY A 307 -1.20 11.29 -11.71
N ILE A 308 -0.52 11.74 -10.65
CA ILE A 308 -0.26 10.89 -9.47
C ILE A 308 -1.58 10.66 -8.74
N PRO A 309 -1.99 9.41 -8.49
CA PRO A 309 -3.30 9.12 -7.94
C PRO A 309 -3.45 9.59 -6.49
N TRP A 310 -4.70 9.88 -6.11
CA TRP A 310 -5.12 9.95 -4.72
C TRP A 310 -4.94 8.60 -4.02
N ALA A 311 -4.62 8.61 -2.73
CA ALA A 311 -4.51 7.40 -1.90
C ALA A 311 -5.85 6.68 -1.75
N MET A 312 -6.93 7.44 -1.56
CA MET A 312 -8.28 6.94 -1.34
C MET A 312 -9.21 7.40 -2.46
N VAL A 313 -10.17 6.55 -2.84
CA VAL A 313 -11.25 6.88 -3.79
C VAL A 313 -12.58 6.29 -3.33
N ASN A 314 -13.66 7.05 -3.53
CA ASN A 314 -15.01 6.53 -3.33
C ASN A 314 -15.50 5.79 -4.58
N LEU A 315 -15.85 4.51 -4.44
CA LEU A 315 -16.21 3.64 -5.58
C LEU A 315 -17.51 4.05 -6.30
N LYS A 316 -18.39 4.83 -5.66
CA LYS A 316 -19.63 5.31 -6.27
C LYS A 316 -19.49 6.71 -6.87
N SER A 317 -18.90 7.66 -6.13
CA SER A 317 -18.81 9.06 -6.56
C SER A 317 -17.56 9.37 -7.37
N GLY A 318 -16.52 8.53 -7.30
CA GLY A 318 -15.22 8.77 -7.92
C GLY A 318 -14.41 9.89 -7.24
N VAL A 319 -14.89 10.43 -6.12
CA VAL A 319 -14.15 11.47 -5.38
C VAL A 319 -12.95 10.83 -4.69
N GLY A 320 -11.76 11.38 -4.93
CA GLY A 320 -10.52 10.93 -4.32
C GLY A 320 -9.92 11.95 -3.34
N ARG A 321 -9.15 11.43 -2.37
CA ARG A 321 -8.39 12.22 -1.39
C ARG A 321 -7.15 11.48 -0.91
N ASN A 322 -6.23 12.21 -0.30
CA ASN A 322 -5.10 11.62 0.43
C ASN A 322 -5.40 11.44 1.92
N TRP A 323 -4.53 10.70 2.61
CA TRP A 323 -4.57 10.54 4.05
C TRP A 323 -4.41 11.89 4.76
N GLY A 324 -5.23 12.14 5.80
CA GLY A 324 -5.21 13.42 6.52
C GLY A 324 -3.90 13.69 7.27
N TRP A 325 -3.14 12.64 7.59
CA TRP A 325 -1.84 12.73 8.25
C TRP A 325 -0.66 12.83 7.26
N ALA A 326 -0.89 12.60 5.96
CA ALA A 326 0.19 12.58 4.98
C ALA A 326 0.79 13.98 4.79
N SER A 327 2.12 14.04 4.76
CA SER A 327 2.89 15.29 4.67
C SER A 327 2.40 16.15 3.50
N ALA A 328 1.99 17.39 3.77
CA ALA A 328 1.49 18.34 2.77
C ALA A 328 0.37 17.80 1.87
N GLY A 329 -0.48 16.88 2.37
CA GLY A 329 -1.54 16.25 1.58
C GLY A 329 -0.99 15.41 0.42
N SER A 330 0.20 14.83 0.58
CA SER A 330 0.88 14.03 -0.44
C SER A 330 0.33 12.62 -0.57
N SER A 331 0.51 12.03 -1.75
CA SER A 331 0.35 10.60 -2.00
C SER A 331 1.62 9.86 -1.57
N ILE A 332 1.49 8.58 -1.23
CA ILE A 332 2.57 7.77 -0.69
C ILE A 332 3.29 6.99 -1.81
N LEU A 333 4.62 6.98 -1.79
CA LEU A 333 5.46 6.40 -2.84
C LEU A 333 5.12 4.93 -3.13
N ALA A 334 5.07 4.09 -2.09
CA ALA A 334 4.67 2.69 -2.24
C ALA A 334 3.25 2.57 -2.82
N GLU A 335 2.30 3.39 -2.37
CA GLU A 335 0.91 3.27 -2.83
C GLU A 335 0.75 3.53 -4.33
N PHE A 336 1.25 4.67 -4.84
CA PHE A 336 1.14 4.96 -6.28
C PHE A 336 2.19 4.24 -7.13
N GLY A 337 3.30 3.81 -6.52
CA GLY A 337 4.37 3.05 -7.16
C GLY A 337 4.02 1.60 -7.44
N THR A 338 3.02 1.07 -6.74
CA THR A 338 2.69 -0.37 -6.71
C THR A 338 1.32 -0.66 -7.33
N LEU A 339 1.07 -0.02 -8.47
CA LEU A 339 -0.12 -0.24 -9.31
C LEU A 339 0.26 -0.87 -10.66
N HIS A 340 1.56 -0.98 -10.93
CA HIS A 340 2.08 -1.18 -12.27
C HIS A 340 1.69 -2.55 -12.83
N MET A 341 1.98 -3.64 -12.13
CA MET A 341 1.78 -4.99 -12.65
C MET A 341 0.32 -5.26 -12.99
N GLU A 342 -0.60 -4.96 -12.08
CA GLU A 342 -2.03 -5.19 -12.25
C GLU A 342 -2.59 -4.38 -13.42
N PHE A 343 -2.22 -3.10 -13.54
CA PHE A 343 -2.69 -2.23 -14.63
C PHE A 343 -2.14 -2.64 -15.99
N ILE A 344 -0.92 -3.19 -16.06
CA ILE A 344 -0.38 -3.74 -17.30
C ILE A 344 -1.16 -5.00 -17.71
N HIS A 345 -1.42 -5.92 -16.79
CA HIS A 345 -2.25 -7.11 -17.06
C HIS A 345 -3.68 -6.74 -17.45
N LEU A 346 -4.28 -5.73 -16.82
CA LEU A 346 -5.59 -5.21 -17.22
C LEU A 346 -5.58 -4.69 -18.66
N SER A 347 -4.55 -3.92 -19.04
CA SER A 347 -4.41 -3.43 -20.42
C SER A 347 -4.23 -4.58 -21.41
N TYR A 348 -3.45 -5.58 -21.03
CA TYR A 348 -3.21 -6.77 -21.83
C TYR A 348 -4.51 -7.54 -22.07
N LEU A 349 -5.27 -7.85 -21.01
CA LEU A 349 -6.51 -8.65 -21.08
C LEU A 349 -7.69 -7.93 -21.72
N THR A 350 -7.73 -6.59 -21.65
CA THR A 350 -8.85 -5.79 -22.19
C THR A 350 -8.56 -5.18 -23.55
N GLY A 351 -7.28 -5.06 -23.93
CA GLY A 351 -6.84 -4.21 -25.04
C GLY A 351 -6.96 -2.70 -24.78
N ASP A 352 -7.45 -2.27 -23.61
CA ASP A 352 -7.57 -0.85 -23.26
C ASP A 352 -6.25 -0.32 -22.69
N LEU A 353 -5.56 0.51 -23.48
CA LEU A 353 -4.29 1.13 -23.08
C LEU A 353 -4.44 2.21 -21.99
N THR A 354 -5.65 2.50 -21.51
CA THR A 354 -5.87 3.48 -20.45
C THR A 354 -5.08 3.12 -19.19
N TYR A 355 -5.15 1.88 -18.73
CA TYR A 355 -4.46 1.44 -17.51
C TYR A 355 -2.93 1.56 -17.67
N TYR A 356 -2.39 1.05 -18.79
CA TYR A 356 -0.97 1.17 -19.17
C TYR A 356 -0.51 2.63 -19.13
N LYS A 357 -1.27 3.53 -19.78
CA LYS A 357 -0.92 4.95 -19.84
C LYS A 357 -0.86 5.60 -18.46
N LYS A 358 -1.74 5.22 -17.53
CA LYS A 358 -1.75 5.76 -16.16
C LYS A 358 -0.46 5.40 -15.40
N VAL A 359 -0.08 4.12 -15.37
CA VAL A 359 1.10 3.69 -14.60
C VAL A 359 2.43 4.06 -15.28
N MET A 360 2.48 4.12 -16.61
CA MET A 360 3.66 4.64 -17.32
C MET A 360 3.84 6.14 -17.13
N HIS A 361 2.75 6.90 -16.98
CA HIS A 361 2.82 8.32 -16.68
C HIS A 361 3.48 8.58 -15.32
N ILE A 362 3.17 7.77 -14.30
CA ILE A 362 3.81 7.85 -12.98
C ILE A 362 5.33 7.68 -13.13
N ARG A 363 5.81 6.65 -13.83
CA ARG A 363 7.25 6.43 -14.05
C ARG A 363 7.92 7.60 -14.75
N LYS A 364 7.34 8.06 -15.87
CA LYS A 364 7.85 9.21 -16.64
C LYS A 364 7.94 10.48 -15.80
N LEU A 365 7.00 10.70 -14.88
CA LEU A 365 7.05 11.82 -13.97
C LEU A 365 8.21 11.66 -12.98
N LEU A 366 8.29 10.52 -12.28
CA LEU A 366 9.33 10.25 -11.29
C LEU A 366 10.76 10.33 -11.86
N GLN A 367 10.96 9.93 -13.12
CA GLN A 367 12.26 10.03 -13.77
C GLN A 367 12.74 11.45 -14.02
N LYS A 368 11.81 12.38 -14.25
CA LYS A 368 12.12 13.80 -14.48
C LYS A 368 12.34 14.56 -13.18
N MET A 369 12.02 13.95 -12.05
CA MET A 369 12.17 14.57 -10.74
C MET A 369 13.59 14.41 -10.21
N ASP A 370 14.09 15.47 -9.58
CA ASP A 370 15.32 15.40 -8.81
C ASP A 370 15.14 14.49 -7.60
N ARG A 371 16.11 13.60 -7.39
CA ARG A 371 16.13 12.63 -6.29
C ARG A 371 17.19 13.03 -5.26
N PRO A 372 16.81 13.52 -4.06
CA PRO A 372 17.79 13.89 -3.03
C PRO A 372 18.70 12.71 -2.69
N ASN A 373 20.01 12.84 -2.87
CA ASN A 373 21.01 11.77 -2.69
C ASN A 373 20.74 10.51 -3.55
N GLY A 374 20.01 10.64 -4.66
CA GLY A 374 19.57 9.49 -5.47
C GLY A 374 18.42 8.68 -4.85
N LEU A 375 17.94 9.07 -3.67
CA LEU A 375 16.85 8.40 -2.95
C LEU A 375 15.49 8.96 -3.35
N TYR A 376 14.47 8.12 -3.27
CA TYR A 376 13.08 8.53 -3.48
C TYR A 376 12.43 8.89 -2.14
N PRO A 377 11.95 10.13 -1.96
CA PRO A 377 11.13 10.48 -0.81
C PRO A 377 9.77 9.77 -0.86
N ASN A 378 9.25 9.38 0.30
CA ASN A 378 8.01 8.60 0.43
C ASN A 378 6.73 9.41 0.17
N TYR A 379 6.83 10.74 -0.02
CA TYR A 379 5.69 11.64 -0.11
C TYR A 379 5.79 12.52 -1.36
N LEU A 380 4.82 12.41 -2.27
CA LEU A 380 4.72 13.22 -3.48
C LEU A 380 3.37 13.94 -3.54
N ASN A 381 3.37 15.27 -3.64
CA ASN A 381 2.12 16.02 -3.71
C ASN A 381 1.48 15.88 -5.11
N PRO A 382 0.26 15.32 -5.22
CA PRO A 382 -0.35 15.03 -6.52
C PRO A 382 -0.91 16.27 -7.23
N ARG A 383 -0.96 17.43 -6.56
CA ARG A 383 -1.38 18.71 -7.16
C ARG A 383 -0.19 19.49 -7.72
N THR A 384 0.93 19.51 -7.01
CA THR A 384 2.09 20.34 -7.36
C THR A 384 3.24 19.57 -8.01
N GLY A 385 3.27 18.24 -7.87
CA GLY A 385 4.36 17.41 -8.38
C GLY A 385 5.68 17.62 -7.63
N ARG A 386 5.61 18.09 -6.38
CA ARG A 386 6.78 18.32 -5.52
C ARG A 386 6.85 17.28 -4.42
N TRP A 387 8.06 16.87 -4.08
CA TRP A 387 8.31 16.05 -2.89
C TRP A 387 7.80 16.76 -1.63
N GLY A 388 7.21 15.98 -0.73
CA GLY A 388 6.88 16.39 0.62
C GLY A 388 8.12 16.32 1.52
N GLN A 389 7.94 15.85 2.76
CA GLN A 389 9.09 15.62 3.65
C GLN A 389 10.10 14.62 3.04
N TYR A 390 11.39 14.90 3.20
CA TYR A 390 12.49 14.04 2.75
C TYR A 390 12.71 12.87 3.73
N HIS A 391 11.72 11.99 3.77
CA HIS A 391 11.77 10.70 4.44
C HIS A 391 11.82 9.61 3.37
N THR A 392 12.85 8.76 3.42
CA THR A 392 13.01 7.58 2.56
C THR A 392 13.11 6.35 3.44
N SER A 393 12.40 5.29 3.07
CA SER A 393 12.46 3.98 3.72
C SER A 393 12.32 2.89 2.66
N VAL A 394 13.01 1.77 2.86
CA VAL A 394 12.76 0.50 2.13
C VAL A 394 11.85 -0.41 2.97
N GLY A 395 11.27 0.10 4.06
CA GLY A 395 10.08 -0.49 4.68
C GLY A 395 8.84 0.31 4.30
N GLY A 396 7.87 0.34 5.21
CA GLY A 396 6.57 0.98 4.95
C GLY A 396 6.66 2.37 4.34
N LEU A 397 5.72 2.64 3.44
CA LEU A 397 5.57 3.85 2.62
C LEU A 397 6.49 3.94 1.38
N GLY A 398 7.50 3.07 1.25
CA GLY A 398 8.46 3.10 0.14
C GLY A 398 8.82 1.73 -0.46
N ASP A 399 8.93 0.69 0.37
CA ASP A 399 9.13 -0.73 0.03
C ASP A 399 8.71 -1.16 -1.39
N SER A 400 7.42 -1.38 -1.62
CA SER A 400 6.91 -2.09 -2.80
C SER A 400 7.04 -1.29 -4.10
N PHE A 401 7.34 0.03 -4.03
CA PHE A 401 7.75 0.79 -5.21
C PHE A 401 9.05 0.24 -5.80
N TYR A 402 10.05 -0.05 -4.97
CA TYR A 402 11.32 -0.61 -5.45
C TYR A 402 11.14 -2.02 -6.00
N GLU A 403 10.30 -2.81 -5.32
CA GLU A 403 9.87 -4.14 -5.74
C GLU A 403 9.27 -4.12 -7.15
N TYR A 404 8.34 -3.21 -7.42
CA TYR A 404 7.63 -3.13 -8.71
C TYR A 404 8.48 -2.56 -9.85
N LEU A 405 9.58 -1.86 -9.56
CA LEU A 405 10.56 -1.53 -10.61
C LEU A 405 11.22 -2.81 -11.13
N LEU A 406 11.69 -3.68 -10.23
CA LEU A 406 12.27 -4.96 -10.62
C LEU A 406 11.23 -5.89 -11.26
N LYS A 407 10.08 -6.05 -10.60
CA LYS A 407 9.04 -7.00 -11.03
C LYS A 407 8.40 -6.60 -12.36
N ALA A 408 8.28 -5.31 -12.68
CA ALA A 408 7.83 -4.90 -14.03
C ALA A 408 8.83 -5.27 -15.13
N TRP A 409 10.13 -5.17 -14.86
CA TRP A 409 11.15 -5.64 -15.81
C TRP A 409 11.05 -7.15 -16.02
N LEU A 410 10.91 -7.95 -14.96
CA LEU A 410 10.73 -9.40 -15.07
C LEU A 410 9.43 -9.77 -15.79
N MET A 411 8.31 -9.16 -15.42
CA MET A 411 6.99 -9.42 -15.99
C MET A 411 6.90 -9.07 -17.48
N SER A 412 7.70 -8.09 -17.96
CA SER A 412 7.78 -7.71 -19.37
C SER A 412 8.75 -8.57 -20.19
N ASP A 413 9.08 -9.77 -19.71
CA ASP A 413 10.09 -10.64 -20.32
C ASP A 413 11.44 -9.92 -20.50
N LYS A 414 11.83 -9.17 -19.46
CA LYS A 414 13.06 -8.38 -19.39
C LYS A 414 13.17 -7.25 -20.44
N THR A 415 12.07 -6.83 -21.07
CA THR A 415 12.07 -5.78 -22.11
C THR A 415 11.88 -4.36 -21.58
N ASP A 416 11.31 -4.17 -20.37
CA ASP A 416 11.22 -2.85 -19.72
C ASP A 416 12.56 -2.44 -19.09
N HIS A 417 13.51 -2.07 -19.96
CA HIS A 417 14.83 -1.59 -19.55
C HIS A 417 14.78 -0.29 -18.73
N GLU A 418 13.71 0.48 -18.88
CA GLU A 418 13.47 1.69 -18.12
C GLU A 418 13.28 1.36 -16.63
N ALA A 419 12.41 0.38 -16.34
CA ALA A 419 12.19 -0.13 -15.00
C ALA A 419 13.47 -0.71 -14.38
N ARG A 420 14.21 -1.52 -15.14
CA ARG A 420 15.50 -2.08 -14.69
C ARG A 420 16.49 -0.99 -14.31
N LYS A 421 16.63 0.04 -15.15
CA LYS A 421 17.52 1.17 -14.86
C LYS A 421 17.10 1.92 -13.60
N MET A 422 15.81 2.21 -13.44
CA MET A 422 15.30 2.89 -12.25
C MET A 422 15.57 2.07 -10.98
N TYR A 423 15.39 0.74 -11.06
CA TYR A 423 15.71 -0.19 -9.98
C TYR A 423 17.20 -0.15 -9.62
N ASP A 424 18.09 -0.39 -10.59
CA ASP A 424 19.53 -0.43 -10.35
C ASP A 424 20.04 0.89 -9.73
N ASP A 425 19.62 2.03 -10.30
CA ASP A 425 20.00 3.35 -9.81
C ASP A 425 19.47 3.60 -8.37
N ALA A 426 18.29 3.06 -8.03
CA ALA A 426 17.73 3.16 -6.68
C ALA A 426 18.46 2.26 -5.68
N ILE A 427 18.78 1.03 -6.06
CA ILE A 427 19.50 0.08 -5.19
C ILE A 427 20.90 0.60 -4.88
N GLU A 428 21.63 1.16 -5.85
CA GLU A 428 22.94 1.75 -5.59
C GLU A 428 22.88 2.91 -4.58
N ALA A 429 21.83 3.74 -4.63
CA ALA A 429 21.60 4.79 -3.64
C ALA A 429 21.22 4.22 -2.26
N ILE A 430 20.38 3.19 -2.21
CA ILE A 430 19.99 2.48 -0.97
C ILE A 430 21.22 1.86 -0.30
N GLU A 431 22.05 1.13 -1.04
CA GLU A 431 23.27 0.52 -0.51
C GLU A 431 24.21 1.57 0.10
N LYS A 432 24.42 2.67 -0.62
CA LYS A 432 25.29 3.75 -0.19
C LYS A 432 24.78 4.43 1.09
N HIS A 433 23.48 4.76 1.13
CA HIS A 433 22.94 5.67 2.15
C HIS A 433 22.22 4.96 3.29
N LEU A 434 21.51 3.85 3.03
CA LEU A 434 20.61 3.19 3.99
C LEU A 434 21.18 1.89 4.54
N ILE A 435 21.99 1.15 3.76
CA ILE A 435 22.55 -0.13 4.23
C ILE A 435 23.79 0.11 5.10
N LYS A 436 23.80 -0.49 6.29
CA LYS A 436 24.92 -0.44 7.25
C LYS A 436 25.06 -1.79 7.96
N LYS A 437 26.19 -1.99 8.64
CA LYS A 437 26.42 -3.14 9.54
C LYS A 437 26.33 -2.70 11.00
N SER A 438 25.70 -3.53 11.84
CA SER A 438 25.66 -3.38 13.30
C SER A 438 27.03 -3.69 13.93
N ARG A 439 27.17 -3.53 15.26
CA ARG A 439 28.41 -3.88 15.97
C ARG A 439 28.65 -5.39 15.97
N GLY A 440 27.58 -6.19 16.09
CA GLY A 440 27.56 -7.64 15.96
C GLY A 440 27.67 -8.14 14.52
N GLY A 441 27.82 -7.24 13.54
CA GLY A 441 28.03 -7.60 12.15
C GLY A 441 26.76 -7.96 11.37
N LEU A 442 25.57 -7.61 11.86
CA LEU A 442 24.31 -7.76 11.12
C LEU A 442 24.15 -6.65 10.09
N THR A 443 23.87 -7.02 8.85
CA THR A 443 23.58 -6.06 7.77
C THR A 443 22.12 -5.63 7.85
N PHE A 444 21.84 -4.33 7.94
CA PHE A 444 20.48 -3.80 8.07
C PHE A 444 20.24 -2.62 7.13
N ILE A 445 18.96 -2.39 6.81
CA ILE A 445 18.50 -1.24 6.02
C ILE A 445 17.86 -0.23 6.97
N GLY A 446 18.53 0.91 7.19
CA GLY A 446 18.00 2.00 8.02
C GLY A 446 17.03 2.90 7.26
N GLU A 447 16.37 3.82 7.97
CA GLU A 447 15.50 4.84 7.38
C GLU A 447 16.22 6.18 7.28
N TRP A 448 16.06 6.90 6.17
CA TRP A 448 16.61 8.24 6.01
C TRP A 448 15.55 9.28 6.36
N LYS A 449 15.76 10.06 7.42
CA LYS A 449 14.83 11.12 7.87
C LYS A 449 15.59 12.39 8.17
N ASN A 450 15.13 13.51 7.60
CA ASN A 450 15.65 14.85 7.90
C ASN A 450 17.19 14.93 7.81
N GLY A 451 17.77 14.30 6.78
CA GLY A 451 19.22 14.29 6.53
C GLY A 451 20.03 13.30 7.39
N HIS A 452 19.39 12.48 8.22
CA HIS A 452 20.05 11.54 9.13
C HIS A 452 19.54 10.11 8.91
N LEU A 453 20.43 9.14 9.08
CA LEU A 453 20.09 7.72 9.07
C LEU A 453 19.61 7.28 10.46
N GLU A 454 18.35 6.88 10.56
CA GLU A 454 17.79 6.19 11.71
C GLU A 454 18.13 4.70 11.62
N LYS A 455 18.84 4.17 12.63
CA LYS A 455 19.25 2.75 12.71
C LYS A 455 18.09 1.86 13.19
N LYS A 456 17.02 1.86 12.41
CA LYS A 456 15.77 1.14 12.65
C LYS A 456 15.36 0.47 11.35
N MET A 457 14.91 -0.77 11.43
CA MET A 457 14.41 -1.53 10.29
C MET A 457 13.03 -2.10 10.68
N GLY A 458 12.08 -2.01 9.76
CA GLY A 458 10.76 -2.63 9.91
C GLY A 458 10.76 -4.08 9.46
N HIS A 459 9.81 -4.86 9.94
CA HIS A 459 9.52 -6.20 9.41
C HIS A 459 9.24 -6.15 7.91
N LEU A 460 8.49 -5.14 7.46
CA LEU A 460 8.24 -4.87 6.04
C LEU A 460 9.53 -4.87 5.22
N ALA A 461 10.60 -4.20 5.69
CA ALA A 461 11.86 -4.11 4.96
C ALA A 461 12.59 -5.46 4.77
N CYS A 462 12.12 -6.54 5.40
CA CYS A 462 12.67 -7.87 5.20
C CYS A 462 12.36 -8.46 3.82
N PHE A 463 11.34 -7.96 3.09
CA PHE A 463 11.08 -8.36 1.70
C PHE A 463 12.29 -8.09 0.79
N ALA A 464 13.10 -7.10 1.15
CA ALA A 464 14.25 -6.66 0.36
C ALA A 464 15.29 -7.76 0.17
N GLY A 465 15.38 -8.74 1.09
CA GLY A 465 16.28 -9.88 0.93
C GLY A 465 15.93 -10.71 -0.31
N GLY A 466 14.66 -11.06 -0.47
CA GLY A 466 14.12 -11.73 -1.65
C GLY A 466 14.21 -10.85 -2.90
N MET A 467 13.92 -9.55 -2.79
CA MET A 467 14.06 -8.59 -3.90
C MET A 467 15.50 -8.52 -4.42
N PHE A 468 16.52 -8.48 -3.56
CA PHE A 468 17.92 -8.47 -3.98
C PHE A 468 18.33 -9.78 -4.65
N ALA A 469 17.91 -10.92 -4.09
CA ALA A 469 18.17 -12.23 -4.71
C ALA A 469 17.50 -12.35 -6.09
N LEU A 470 16.24 -11.92 -6.21
CA LEU A 470 15.47 -11.91 -7.46
C LEU A 470 16.08 -10.97 -8.51
N GLY A 471 16.63 -9.84 -8.08
CA GLY A 471 17.26 -8.83 -8.95
C GLY A 471 18.74 -9.08 -9.28
N ALA A 472 19.33 -10.13 -8.71
CA ALA A 472 20.73 -10.49 -8.90
C ALA A 472 21.03 -10.85 -10.36
N ASP A 473 20.16 -11.67 -10.97
CA ASP A 473 20.25 -11.96 -12.40
C ASP A 473 19.91 -10.71 -13.24
N GLY A 474 20.73 -10.46 -14.26
CA GLY A 474 20.68 -9.25 -15.09
C GLY A 474 21.16 -7.96 -14.41
N SER A 475 21.86 -8.05 -13.27
CA SER A 475 22.51 -6.90 -12.65
C SER A 475 23.67 -6.33 -13.47
N ARG A 476 23.84 -5.00 -13.39
CA ARG A 476 24.95 -4.31 -14.07
C ARG A 476 26.30 -4.76 -13.51
N ALA A 477 27.30 -4.81 -14.39
CA ALA A 477 28.70 -5.07 -14.05
C ALA A 477 28.93 -6.39 -13.28
N ASP A 478 28.12 -7.42 -13.56
CA ASP A 478 28.25 -8.76 -12.98
C ASP A 478 28.21 -8.78 -11.44
N LYS A 479 27.37 -7.92 -10.86
CA LYS A 479 27.13 -7.85 -9.40
C LYS A 479 26.17 -8.93 -8.88
N ALA A 480 25.91 -9.99 -9.65
CA ALA A 480 24.94 -11.02 -9.30
C ALA A 480 25.29 -11.69 -7.96
N GLY A 481 26.56 -12.08 -7.78
CA GLY A 481 27.03 -12.64 -6.51
C GLY A 481 26.90 -11.69 -5.33
N HIS A 482 27.17 -10.40 -5.54
CA HIS A 482 27.04 -9.36 -4.51
C HIS A 482 25.59 -9.20 -4.04
N TYR A 483 24.62 -9.14 -4.96
CA TYR A 483 23.21 -9.00 -4.58
C TYR A 483 22.63 -10.26 -3.95
N LEU A 484 23.08 -11.45 -4.36
CA LEU A 484 22.69 -12.70 -3.70
C LEU A 484 23.25 -12.78 -2.27
N GLU A 485 24.50 -12.37 -2.05
CA GLU A 485 25.09 -12.26 -0.72
C GLU A 485 24.37 -11.21 0.13
N LEU A 486 24.07 -10.03 -0.44
CA LEU A 486 23.30 -8.99 0.24
C LEU A 486 21.92 -9.50 0.65
N GLY A 487 21.23 -10.23 -0.23
CA GLY A 487 19.96 -10.89 0.07
C GLY A 487 20.07 -11.86 1.24
N ALA A 488 21.09 -12.72 1.24
CA ALA A 488 21.37 -13.66 2.32
C ALA A 488 21.69 -12.96 3.66
N GLU A 489 22.43 -11.86 3.62
CA GLU A 489 22.77 -11.05 4.80
C GLU A 489 21.56 -10.34 5.41
N ILE A 490 20.66 -9.81 4.57
CA ILE A 490 19.38 -9.25 5.03
C ILE A 490 18.50 -10.36 5.63
N ALA A 491 18.42 -11.52 4.99
CA ALA A 491 17.67 -12.67 5.51
C ALA A 491 18.20 -13.14 6.87
N ARG A 492 19.52 -13.16 7.07
CA ARG A 492 20.16 -13.45 8.36
C ARG A 492 19.73 -12.45 9.43
N THR A 493 19.77 -11.15 9.14
CA THR A 493 19.33 -10.11 10.08
C THR A 493 17.84 -10.23 10.43
N CYS A 494 17.00 -10.52 9.45
CA CYS A 494 15.57 -10.73 9.66
C CYS A 494 15.29 -11.99 10.47
N HIS A 495 16.03 -13.08 10.23
CA HIS A 495 15.96 -14.29 11.05
C HIS A 495 16.39 -14.03 12.50
N GLU A 496 17.47 -13.27 12.71
CA GLU A 496 17.91 -12.86 14.05
C GLU A 496 16.84 -12.05 14.79
N SER A 497 16.05 -11.23 14.07
CA SER A 497 14.92 -10.53 14.68
C SER A 497 13.80 -11.45 15.17
N TYR A 498 13.66 -12.64 14.58
CA TYR A 498 12.75 -13.69 15.04
C TYR A 498 13.37 -14.44 16.22
N ASP A 499 14.61 -14.92 16.03
CA ASP A 499 15.29 -15.80 16.99
C ASP A 499 15.49 -15.13 18.37
N ARG A 500 15.71 -13.81 18.40
CA ARG A 500 15.90 -13.03 19.64
C ARG A 500 14.63 -12.75 20.43
N THR A 501 13.48 -13.27 19.99
CA THR A 501 12.19 -13.09 20.68
C THR A 501 11.80 -14.32 21.48
N ALA A 502 10.93 -14.16 22.47
CA ALA A 502 10.43 -15.28 23.27
C ALA A 502 9.54 -16.22 22.44
N LEU A 503 8.81 -15.65 21.47
CA LEU A 503 7.86 -16.38 20.63
C LEU A 503 8.47 -16.93 19.34
N LYS A 504 9.72 -16.59 19.00
CA LYS A 504 10.34 -16.90 17.70
C LYS A 504 9.56 -16.30 16.52
N LEU A 505 8.99 -15.11 16.73
CA LEU A 505 8.25 -14.30 15.76
C LEU A 505 8.80 -12.88 15.79
N GLY A 506 9.10 -12.29 14.63
CA GLY A 506 9.71 -10.96 14.56
C GLY A 506 8.74 -9.83 14.94
N PRO A 507 9.22 -8.79 15.63
CA PRO A 507 8.40 -7.60 15.90
C PRO A 507 8.23 -6.73 14.65
N GLU A 508 7.21 -5.86 14.63
CA GLU A 508 6.95 -4.91 13.53
C GLU A 508 8.17 -4.05 13.18
N SER A 509 8.97 -3.66 14.17
CA SER A 509 10.25 -2.99 13.88
C SER A 509 11.29 -3.22 14.97
N PHE A 510 12.55 -3.20 14.57
CA PHE A 510 13.69 -3.49 15.43
C PHE A 510 14.84 -2.51 15.19
N LYS A 511 15.71 -2.36 16.19
CA LYS A 511 16.80 -1.36 16.21
C LYS A 511 18.19 -1.97 16.19
N PHE A 512 19.15 -1.16 15.76
CA PHE A 512 20.58 -1.48 15.68
C PHE A 512 21.41 -0.38 16.36
N ASP A 513 21.00 0.00 17.57
CA ASP A 513 21.76 0.95 18.38
C ASP A 513 22.88 0.24 19.16
N GLY A 514 23.75 1.01 19.81
CA GLY A 514 24.94 0.43 20.46
C GLY A 514 24.66 -0.53 21.61
N ALA A 515 23.42 -0.59 22.12
CA ALA A 515 23.00 -1.42 23.24
C ALA A 515 22.07 -2.57 22.82
N VAL A 516 21.36 -2.43 21.69
CA VAL A 516 20.46 -3.46 21.17
C VAL A 516 20.62 -3.69 19.67
N GLU A 517 20.52 -4.95 19.26
CA GLU A 517 20.57 -5.34 17.86
C GLU A 517 19.41 -6.29 17.52
N ALA A 518 18.71 -6.00 16.42
CA ALA A 518 17.60 -6.80 15.90
C ALA A 518 16.49 -7.08 16.95
N VAL A 519 16.22 -6.12 17.85
CA VAL A 519 15.10 -6.20 18.80
C VAL A 519 14.30 -4.89 18.85
N ALA A 520 13.01 -5.00 19.15
CA ALA A 520 12.12 -3.86 19.35
C ALA A 520 12.31 -3.25 20.74
N VAL A 521 12.40 -1.92 20.79
CA VAL A 521 12.56 -1.18 22.05
C VAL A 521 11.24 -0.60 22.54
N ARG A 522 10.40 -0.11 21.63
CA ARG A 522 9.13 0.55 21.97
C ARG A 522 8.01 -0.47 22.05
N GLN A 523 7.17 -0.37 23.07
CA GLN A 523 6.04 -1.29 23.25
C GLN A 523 5.10 -1.34 22.03
N ALA A 524 4.87 -0.20 21.38
CA ALA A 524 4.02 -0.09 20.20
C ALA A 524 4.61 -0.77 18.94
N GLU A 525 5.84 -1.27 19.00
CA GLU A 525 6.57 -1.88 17.87
C GLU A 525 6.82 -3.38 18.08
N LYS A 526 6.42 -3.95 19.23
CA LYS A 526 6.68 -5.36 19.61
C LYS A 526 5.66 -6.37 19.07
N TYR A 527 4.66 -5.90 18.35
CA TYR A 527 3.60 -6.77 17.85
C TYR A 527 4.06 -7.55 16.61
N TYR A 528 3.37 -8.65 16.32
CA TYR A 528 3.47 -9.42 15.08
C TYR A 528 2.04 -9.71 14.59
N ILE A 529 1.71 -9.23 13.38
CA ILE A 529 0.35 -9.32 12.80
C ILE A 529 0.27 -10.34 11.67
N LEU A 530 1.00 -11.47 11.78
CA LEU A 530 0.97 -12.55 10.78
C LEU A 530 1.59 -12.17 9.42
N ARG A 531 2.59 -11.28 9.44
CA ARG A 531 3.20 -10.74 8.22
C ARG A 531 4.10 -11.76 7.48
N PRO A 532 4.20 -11.66 6.14
CA PRO A 532 4.90 -12.63 5.30
C PRO A 532 6.37 -12.31 4.98
N GLU A 533 6.85 -11.07 5.10
CA GLU A 533 8.01 -10.61 4.30
C GLU A 533 9.34 -11.32 4.62
N VAL A 534 9.47 -11.87 5.83
CA VAL A 534 10.63 -12.71 6.21
C VAL A 534 10.57 -14.08 5.51
N ILE A 535 9.39 -14.69 5.48
CA ILE A 535 9.14 -15.99 4.84
C ILE A 535 9.23 -15.86 3.30
N GLU A 536 8.72 -14.76 2.74
CA GLU A 536 8.88 -14.43 1.32
C GLU A 536 10.37 -14.45 0.92
N THR A 537 11.21 -13.77 1.70
CA THR A 537 12.66 -13.76 1.48
C THR A 537 13.29 -15.14 1.59
N TYR A 538 12.86 -15.97 2.55
CA TYR A 538 13.34 -17.35 2.65
C TYR A 538 12.97 -18.18 1.41
N TRP A 539 11.76 -18.00 0.88
CA TRP A 539 11.33 -18.71 -0.32
C TRP A 539 12.15 -18.33 -1.55
N TYR A 540 12.35 -17.03 -1.81
CA TYR A 540 13.21 -16.59 -2.92
C TYR A 540 14.64 -17.13 -2.77
N LEU A 541 15.24 -16.98 -1.60
CA LEU A 541 16.61 -17.45 -1.37
C LEU A 541 16.71 -18.98 -1.48
N TRP A 542 15.72 -19.74 -1.01
CA TRP A 542 15.65 -21.17 -1.26
C TRP A 542 15.65 -21.49 -2.76
N ARG A 543 14.78 -20.87 -3.56
CA ARG A 543 14.69 -21.11 -5.01
C ARG A 543 16.00 -20.79 -5.74
N PHE A 544 16.74 -19.75 -5.32
CA PHE A 544 17.99 -19.37 -5.98
C PHE A 544 19.22 -20.13 -5.49
N THR A 545 19.24 -20.61 -4.24
CA THR A 545 20.46 -21.15 -3.62
C THR A 545 20.35 -22.62 -3.25
N HIS A 546 19.13 -23.13 -3.05
CA HIS A 546 18.86 -24.44 -2.46
C HIS A 546 19.55 -24.66 -1.10
N ASP A 547 19.86 -23.57 -0.38
CA ASP A 547 20.47 -23.69 0.93
C ASP A 547 19.41 -24.16 1.95
N PRO A 548 19.61 -25.32 2.61
CA PRO A 548 18.62 -25.92 3.49
C PRO A 548 18.26 -25.05 4.70
N ARG A 549 19.10 -24.07 5.06
CA ARG A 549 18.84 -23.16 6.17
C ARG A 549 17.52 -22.40 5.99
N TYR A 550 17.15 -22.05 4.77
CA TYR A 550 15.93 -21.26 4.52
C TYR A 550 14.65 -22.08 4.75
N ARG A 551 14.67 -23.37 4.39
CA ARG A 551 13.59 -24.31 4.76
C ARG A 551 13.54 -24.55 6.27
N GLN A 552 14.70 -24.65 6.93
CA GLN A 552 14.76 -24.78 8.38
C GLN A 552 14.14 -23.55 9.08
N TRP A 553 14.57 -22.34 8.71
CA TRP A 553 14.06 -21.10 9.30
C TRP A 553 12.57 -20.88 9.00
N GLY A 554 12.11 -21.21 7.79
CA GLY A 554 10.68 -21.20 7.45
C GLY A 554 9.87 -22.19 8.29
N TRP A 555 10.43 -23.38 8.58
CA TRP A 555 9.77 -24.36 9.43
C TRP A 555 9.69 -23.92 10.89
N GLU A 556 10.76 -23.31 11.41
CA GLU A 556 10.78 -22.70 12.75
C GLU A 556 9.70 -21.62 12.89
N ALA A 557 9.54 -20.76 11.88
CA ALA A 557 8.48 -19.75 11.84
C ALA A 557 7.08 -20.39 11.78
N ALA A 558 6.86 -21.42 10.94
CA ALA A 558 5.59 -22.12 10.85
C ALA A 558 5.17 -22.74 12.20
N LEU A 559 6.12 -23.37 12.91
CA LEU A 559 5.88 -23.93 14.24
C LEU A 559 5.59 -22.84 15.28
N ALA A 560 6.25 -21.68 15.19
CA ALA A 560 6.00 -20.55 16.07
C ALA A 560 4.58 -19.97 15.85
N ILE A 561 4.18 -19.79 14.59
CA ILE A 561 2.82 -19.36 14.21
C ILE A 561 1.78 -20.36 14.74
N GLU A 562 1.99 -21.65 14.48
CA GLU A 562 1.10 -22.72 14.96
C GLU A 562 0.95 -22.72 16.48
N LYS A 563 2.05 -22.49 17.21
CA LYS A 563 2.04 -22.52 18.69
C LYS A 563 1.43 -21.28 19.32
N TYR A 564 1.71 -20.09 18.78
CA TYR A 564 1.43 -18.82 19.47
C TYR A 564 0.38 -17.95 18.79
N CYS A 565 0.06 -18.20 17.52
CA CYS A 565 -0.95 -17.45 16.77
C CYS A 565 -2.24 -18.25 16.54
N ARG A 566 -2.17 -19.59 16.52
CA ARG A 566 -3.36 -20.43 16.35
C ARG A 566 -4.29 -20.30 17.54
N VAL A 567 -5.56 -20.03 17.25
CA VAL A 567 -6.66 -20.03 18.23
C VAL A 567 -7.80 -20.91 17.71
N SER A 568 -8.78 -21.21 18.58
CA SER A 568 -9.90 -22.08 18.21
C SER A 568 -10.70 -21.61 16.99
N GLY A 569 -10.73 -20.29 16.73
CA GLY A 569 -11.49 -19.68 15.64
C GLY A 569 -10.63 -19.16 14.48
N GLY A 570 -9.39 -19.65 14.29
CA GLY A 570 -8.49 -19.22 13.21
C GLY A 570 -7.07 -18.91 13.71
N PHE A 571 -6.43 -17.88 13.14
CA PHE A 571 -5.12 -17.37 13.57
C PHE A 571 -5.20 -15.88 13.89
N SER A 572 -4.55 -15.45 14.98
CA SER A 572 -4.52 -14.05 15.40
C SER A 572 -3.09 -13.56 15.57
N GLY A 573 -2.86 -12.30 15.21
CA GLY A 573 -1.64 -11.60 15.59
C GLY A 573 -1.45 -11.53 17.12
N VAL A 574 -0.23 -11.20 17.52
CA VAL A 574 0.20 -11.07 18.92
C VAL A 574 0.75 -9.68 19.18
N LYS A 575 0.43 -9.11 20.35
CA LYS A 575 0.77 -7.71 20.69
C LYS A 575 2.20 -7.52 21.22
N ASP A 576 2.82 -8.58 21.72
CA ASP A 576 4.18 -8.54 22.26
C ASP A 576 4.89 -9.90 22.07
N VAL A 577 5.84 -9.94 21.14
CA VAL A 577 6.64 -11.15 20.82
C VAL A 577 7.71 -11.50 21.87
N TYR A 578 7.92 -10.63 22.87
CA TYR A 578 8.86 -10.86 23.97
C TYR A 578 8.17 -11.45 25.21
N SER A 579 6.83 -11.50 25.23
CA SER A 579 6.05 -12.11 26.31
C SER A 579 5.89 -13.61 26.08
N SER A 580 6.24 -14.44 27.07
CA SER A 580 6.00 -15.90 27.02
C SER A 580 4.51 -16.28 27.05
N THR A 581 3.65 -15.34 27.47
CA THR A 581 2.19 -15.45 27.40
C THR A 581 1.67 -14.39 26.42
N PRO A 582 1.48 -14.72 25.14
CA PRO A 582 1.08 -13.73 24.15
C PRO A 582 -0.34 -13.23 24.41
N THR A 583 -0.54 -11.92 24.20
CA THR A 583 -1.88 -11.33 24.10
C THR A 583 -2.21 -11.14 22.63
N HIS A 584 -3.37 -11.60 22.21
CA HIS A 584 -3.80 -11.52 20.82
C HIS A 584 -4.42 -10.17 20.45
N ASP A 585 -4.31 -9.79 19.18
CA ASP A 585 -4.97 -8.63 18.58
C ASP A 585 -6.40 -8.88 18.09
N ASP A 586 -6.80 -10.16 18.04
CA ASP A 586 -8.09 -10.64 17.55
C ASP A 586 -8.35 -10.23 16.09
N VAL A 587 -7.34 -10.37 15.22
CA VAL A 587 -7.45 -10.19 13.77
C VAL A 587 -6.67 -11.27 13.02
N GLN A 588 -7.37 -11.96 12.10
CA GLN A 588 -6.79 -12.78 11.04
C GLN A 588 -6.74 -11.91 9.78
N GLN A 589 -5.56 -11.40 9.48
CA GLN A 589 -5.32 -10.56 8.31
C GLN A 589 -5.49 -11.38 7.03
N SER A 590 -6.04 -10.81 5.95
CA SER A 590 -6.25 -11.57 4.70
C SER A 590 -4.94 -12.05 4.09
N PHE A 591 -3.87 -11.25 4.19
CA PHE A 591 -2.51 -11.61 3.74
C PHE A 591 -1.90 -12.82 4.45
N PHE A 592 -2.42 -13.24 5.61
CA PHE A 592 -1.97 -14.49 6.21
C PHE A 592 -2.28 -15.68 5.29
N LEU A 593 -3.45 -15.67 4.66
CA LEU A 593 -3.88 -16.68 3.70
C LEU A 593 -3.29 -16.43 2.31
N ALA A 594 -3.24 -15.17 1.89
CA ALA A 594 -2.71 -14.79 0.57
C ALA A 594 -1.20 -15.03 0.46
N GLU A 595 -0.44 -14.69 1.49
CA GLU A 595 1.01 -14.57 1.40
C GLU A 595 1.74 -15.53 2.31
N THR A 596 1.51 -15.43 3.63
CA THR A 596 2.33 -16.17 4.62
C THR A 596 2.22 -17.68 4.41
N LEU A 597 1.00 -18.20 4.29
CA LEU A 597 0.77 -19.62 4.04
C LEU A 597 1.14 -20.04 2.61
N LYS A 598 0.98 -19.15 1.62
CA LYS A 598 1.40 -19.40 0.23
C LYS A 598 2.91 -19.55 0.12
N TYR A 599 3.69 -18.61 0.65
CA TYR A 599 5.15 -18.68 0.64
C TYR A 599 5.69 -19.84 1.47
N LEU A 600 5.09 -20.15 2.63
CA LEU A 600 5.43 -21.38 3.38
C LEU A 600 5.16 -22.64 2.55
N TYR A 601 4.03 -22.72 1.87
CA TYR A 601 3.70 -23.87 1.03
C TYR A 601 4.67 -24.01 -0.14
N LEU A 602 4.98 -22.91 -0.83
CA LEU A 602 5.93 -22.88 -1.94
C LEU A 602 7.37 -23.19 -1.51
N LEU A 603 7.77 -22.79 -0.29
CA LEU A 603 9.08 -23.11 0.29
C LEU A 603 9.27 -24.62 0.48
N PHE A 604 8.20 -25.36 0.80
CA PHE A 604 8.20 -26.82 0.91
C PHE A 604 7.65 -27.53 -0.35
N SER A 605 7.55 -26.82 -1.47
CA SER A 605 7.20 -27.39 -2.78
C SER A 605 8.43 -27.52 -3.69
N GLY A 606 8.29 -28.22 -4.80
CA GLY A 606 9.30 -28.30 -5.86
C GLY A 606 9.40 -27.03 -6.73
N ASP A 607 10.60 -26.85 -7.29
CA ASP A 607 11.01 -26.11 -8.50
C ASP A 607 9.89 -25.74 -9.49
N ASP A 608 9.13 -26.77 -9.85
CA ASP A 608 8.19 -26.83 -10.93
C ASP A 608 6.83 -26.20 -10.60
N LEU A 609 6.50 -25.96 -9.33
CA LEU A 609 5.30 -25.21 -8.93
C LEU A 609 5.59 -23.71 -8.94
N LEU A 610 4.85 -22.99 -9.79
CA LEU A 610 4.97 -21.55 -10.06
C LEU A 610 6.42 -21.10 -10.26
N PRO A 611 7.12 -21.61 -11.29
CA PRO A 611 8.52 -21.30 -11.51
C PRO A 611 8.74 -19.82 -11.86
N LEU A 612 9.82 -19.24 -11.32
CA LEU A 612 10.08 -17.78 -11.32
C LEU A 612 10.40 -17.19 -12.70
N ASP A 613 10.68 -18.03 -13.69
CA ASP A 613 10.87 -17.63 -15.10
C ASP A 613 9.53 -17.46 -15.84
N HIS A 614 8.45 -18.01 -15.31
CA HIS A 614 7.11 -17.93 -15.88
C HIS A 614 6.14 -17.07 -15.06
N TRP A 615 6.41 -16.87 -13.77
CA TRP A 615 5.53 -16.16 -12.84
C TRP A 615 6.25 -15.08 -12.07
N VAL A 616 5.61 -13.91 -11.98
CA VAL A 616 6.03 -12.81 -11.13
C VAL A 616 4.91 -12.54 -10.13
N PHE A 617 5.23 -12.72 -8.86
CA PHE A 617 4.29 -12.50 -7.76
C PHE A 617 4.12 -11.00 -7.57
N ASN A 618 2.88 -10.50 -7.51
CA ASN A 618 2.64 -9.13 -7.10
C ASN A 618 3.00 -8.94 -5.60
N THR A 619 2.87 -7.73 -5.05
CA THR A 619 3.30 -7.45 -3.66
C THR A 619 2.43 -8.14 -2.60
N GLU A 620 1.27 -8.71 -2.98
CA GLU A 620 0.36 -9.48 -2.12
C GLU A 620 0.41 -10.98 -2.47
N ALA A 621 1.55 -11.44 -2.98
CA ALA A 621 1.83 -12.82 -3.37
C ALA A 621 0.89 -13.42 -4.44
N HIS A 622 0.21 -12.60 -5.24
CA HIS A 622 -0.60 -13.10 -6.36
C HIS A 622 0.26 -13.34 -7.59
N PRO A 623 0.40 -14.59 -8.08
CA PRO A 623 1.26 -14.89 -9.21
C PRO A 623 0.62 -14.40 -10.51
N LEU A 624 1.34 -13.54 -11.23
CA LEU A 624 0.96 -13.04 -12.55
C LEU A 624 1.94 -13.57 -13.60
N PRO A 625 1.47 -14.02 -14.78
CA PRO A 625 2.35 -14.63 -15.77
C PRO A 625 3.26 -13.60 -16.44
N VAL A 626 4.47 -14.01 -16.83
CA VAL A 626 5.33 -13.19 -17.68
C VAL A 626 4.65 -12.93 -19.03
N LEU A 627 4.64 -11.68 -19.47
CA LEU A 627 4.05 -11.24 -20.73
C LEU A 627 5.11 -11.17 -21.83
N HIS A 628 5.09 -12.15 -22.74
CA HIS A 628 5.92 -12.17 -23.94
C HIS A 628 5.36 -11.23 -25.02
N LEU A 629 5.54 -9.93 -24.82
CA LEU A 629 4.98 -8.87 -25.69
C LEU A 629 5.60 -8.82 -27.09
N ALA A 630 6.75 -9.47 -27.33
CA ALA A 630 7.43 -9.49 -28.63
C ALA A 630 6.57 -10.05 -29.78
N ASN A 631 5.60 -10.92 -29.46
CA ASN A 631 4.66 -11.49 -30.45
C ASN A 631 3.25 -10.87 -30.39
N THR A 632 2.99 -10.01 -29.42
CA THR A 632 1.67 -9.39 -29.25
C THR A 632 1.82 -7.93 -29.60
N THR A 633 1.45 -7.55 -30.83
CA THR A 633 1.24 -6.14 -31.14
C THR A 633 0.15 -5.62 -30.21
N LEU A 634 0.53 -5.05 -29.07
CA LEU A 634 -0.25 -4.04 -28.37
C LEU A 634 -0.34 -2.90 -29.38
N SER A 635 -1.33 -2.97 -30.27
CA SER A 635 -1.44 -2.09 -31.43
C SER A 635 -1.73 -0.67 -30.96
N GLY A 636 -0.66 0.06 -30.69
CA GLY A 636 -0.69 1.45 -30.26
C GLY A 636 0.61 2.17 -30.59
N ASN A 637 1.47 1.59 -31.44
CA ASN A 637 2.66 2.24 -31.94
C ASN A 637 2.33 2.89 -33.30
N PRO A 638 2.24 4.23 -33.41
CA PRO A 638 2.11 4.88 -34.71
C PRO A 638 3.43 4.89 -35.50
N ALA A 639 4.51 4.32 -34.96
CA ALA A 639 5.83 4.29 -35.59
C ALA A 639 6.15 2.95 -36.27
N VAL A 640 5.21 2.38 -37.02
CA VAL A 640 5.49 1.48 -38.16
C VAL A 640 4.40 1.68 -39.21
N ARG A 641 4.52 2.76 -39.99
CA ARG A 641 4.08 2.86 -41.39
C ARG A 641 5.01 3.81 -42.11
#